data_AF-A0A166LVY9-F1
#
_entry.id   AF-A0A166LVY9-F1
#
_cell.length_a   1.000
_cell.length_b   1.000
_cell.length_c   1.000
_cell.angle_alpha   90.00
_cell.angle_beta   90.00
_cell.angle_gamma   90.00
#
_symmetry.space_group_name_H-M   'P 1'
#
loop_
_entity.id
_entity.type
_entity.pdbx_description
1 polymer ?
#
loop_
_entity_poly.entity_id
_entity_poly.type
_entity_poly.pdbx_seq_one_letter_code
_entity_poly.pdbx_strand_id
1 'polypeptide(L)'
;MAPNANVNPLWKLFHSTGIKQNTSHFITHCWACVHYHEKILEEEAAVVNGLTLDAGTELLAKQARFEAACKLAGSVRGEKSVFIAHILGNKQTKKDPCPNSGQAAIDIAKAQRAAPKVAVEVSGGKHSRSSSTNAESLSSAPSTKKSKQPSIATHMYPGTEMPFSTAQTEAIQDQALRAVISANLPFHVFENPEVLKLVSMLRSAAPGIMPTAKLVGGRLLTKAAGIVHEKTVRIFRGRVDVGICADGWKSATRNAVNGIAGNIDGNSYTLDLIEITGDDKHGIAMAMQFGEIVDRVEAEYGCVVVYFTTDSDGGAKKGRLILGKERPWLLVPSCWAHQFQLILGDYFKVYPYAAQIAEQATAIIAWINNHGKVRTIFDDTQKRVSLGRTGRVVILSYLCANLTRWTTHCVAFLRLLKVKLALNSAVVELRPAIIKAQVGVATAAEGRRLAADAETHCDLIEDPSFWNGLEQVVGDIEPICYGTNINQKDSTRLDQILLTLAGMYLHFSEHPEAEVAAAMKKRLEKRWKDCDQQIFLLALVLNPFEGLSRFGDSAGLNHIKLNGMVLRLYRRLQSRPDNLDGPEVRAQKERAVTGAFLHFLAMTGPFASWRDEEDDFPVQDPTVVWTAFQSIPEVAELGGFVLILLKVVANQAGVERIFSDLKVKQTHRRARLGLPKLSKMTKIGADIKAKHQALGLAKTRGKRKVHESTATLLAVPRYCDLLADQEDEDETERGRLLVNSAEGWRTDMAKWIAAARDAEEAENLDDYDDQADDAGVRATAWKPITLAVLFGGLEASQRRRTRLPPAEIAAESALMEALADIEENARHHNWASPLFAD
;
A
#
# COMPACT_ATOMS: atom_id res chain seq x y z
N MET A 1 54.98 -2.93 -13.80
CA MET A 1 55.63 -4.17 -14.28
C MET A 1 55.53 -4.24 -15.81
N ALA A 2 56.11 -5.27 -16.43
CA ALA A 2 56.38 -5.40 -17.88
C ALA A 2 55.18 -5.15 -18.83
N PRO A 3 55.44 -4.78 -20.11
CA PRO A 3 54.40 -4.51 -21.11
C PRO A 3 53.65 -5.77 -21.59
N ASN A 4 52.48 -5.56 -22.20
CA ASN A 4 51.61 -6.61 -22.74
C ASN A 4 52.32 -7.53 -23.74
N ALA A 5 52.42 -8.82 -23.40
CA ALA A 5 52.83 -9.89 -24.30
C ALA A 5 51.75 -10.99 -24.35
N ASN A 6 51.29 -11.33 -25.55
CA ASN A 6 50.41 -12.48 -25.84
C ASN A 6 49.13 -12.62 -25.00
N VAL A 7 48.22 -11.64 -25.10
CA VAL A 7 46.78 -11.94 -24.89
C VAL A 7 46.34 -12.90 -26.00
N ASN A 8 46.09 -14.16 -25.65
CA ASN A 8 45.67 -15.22 -26.57
C ASN A 8 44.42 -14.78 -27.37
N PRO A 9 44.45 -14.77 -28.72
CA PRO A 9 43.37 -14.20 -29.55
C PRO A 9 42.02 -14.89 -29.37
N LEU A 10 41.99 -16.12 -28.83
CA LEU A 10 40.75 -16.82 -28.48
C LEU A 10 39.90 -16.05 -27.45
N TRP A 11 40.49 -15.22 -26.58
CA TRP A 11 39.72 -14.37 -25.66
C TRP A 11 38.81 -13.36 -26.37
N LYS A 12 38.99 -13.08 -27.66
CA LYS A 12 38.05 -12.27 -28.46
C LYS A 12 36.77 -13.01 -28.86
N LEU A 13 36.71 -14.33 -28.63
CA LEU A 13 35.59 -15.21 -28.98
C LEU A 13 34.74 -15.60 -27.77
N PHE A 14 35.14 -15.18 -26.56
CA PHE A 14 34.45 -15.48 -25.31
C PHE A 14 34.23 -14.19 -24.50
N HIS A 15 33.02 -14.04 -23.97
CA HIS A 15 32.69 -13.08 -22.92
C HIS A 15 33.32 -13.53 -21.60
N SER A 16 33.63 -12.59 -20.70
CA SER A 16 34.15 -12.86 -19.35
C SER A 16 33.30 -12.10 -18.34
N THR A 17 32.74 -12.81 -17.36
CA THR A 17 31.87 -12.19 -16.34
C THR A 17 32.65 -11.44 -15.25
N GLY A 18 33.98 -11.40 -15.33
CA GLY A 18 34.88 -10.89 -14.28
C GLY A 18 34.97 -11.78 -13.04
N ILE A 19 34.02 -12.70 -12.83
CA ILE A 19 33.98 -13.64 -11.71
C ILE A 19 34.98 -14.77 -11.94
N LYS A 20 35.73 -15.13 -10.90
CA LYS A 20 36.65 -16.27 -10.91
C LYS A 20 35.92 -17.60 -10.67
N GLN A 21 36.11 -18.57 -11.57
CA GLN A 21 35.61 -19.94 -11.43
C GLN A 21 36.46 -20.76 -10.43
N ASN A 22 37.73 -20.41 -10.29
CA ASN A 22 38.65 -20.90 -9.27
C ASN A 22 39.74 -19.84 -9.02
N THR A 23 40.70 -20.11 -8.13
CA THR A 23 41.78 -19.17 -7.76
C THR A 23 42.51 -18.51 -8.95
N SER A 24 42.59 -19.20 -10.09
CA SER A 24 43.41 -18.84 -11.25
C SER A 24 42.65 -18.51 -12.54
N HIS A 25 41.37 -18.88 -12.68
CA HIS A 25 40.64 -18.80 -13.95
C HIS A 25 39.27 -18.12 -13.82
N PHE A 26 38.86 -17.39 -14.85
CA PHE A 26 37.55 -16.70 -14.93
C PHE A 26 36.43 -17.61 -15.46
N ILE A 27 35.19 -17.26 -15.12
CA ILE A 27 33.97 -17.74 -15.75
C ILE A 27 33.80 -17.00 -17.09
N THR A 28 33.56 -17.75 -18.16
CA THR A 28 33.50 -17.20 -19.52
C THR A 28 32.41 -17.88 -20.35
N HIS A 29 31.86 -17.20 -21.35
CA HIS A 29 30.77 -17.68 -22.22
C HIS A 29 31.14 -17.51 -23.69
N CYS A 30 30.80 -18.46 -24.56
CA CYS A 30 31.11 -18.33 -25.99
C CYS A 30 30.18 -17.30 -26.65
N TRP A 31 30.72 -16.23 -27.24
CA TRP A 31 29.93 -15.16 -27.87
C TRP A 31 28.95 -15.68 -28.91
N ALA A 32 29.34 -16.70 -29.68
CA ALA A 32 28.49 -17.30 -30.70
C ALA A 32 27.30 -18.09 -30.11
N CYS A 33 27.45 -18.68 -28.92
CA CYS A 33 26.33 -19.30 -28.22
C CYS A 33 25.43 -18.26 -27.53
N VAL A 34 26.02 -17.21 -26.97
CA VAL A 34 25.25 -16.11 -26.35
C VAL A 34 24.36 -15.45 -27.39
N HIS A 35 24.89 -15.01 -28.53
CA HIS A 35 24.07 -14.39 -29.59
C HIS A 35 23.02 -15.33 -30.18
N TYR A 36 23.27 -16.64 -30.23
CA TYR A 36 22.27 -17.63 -30.68
C TYR A 36 21.05 -17.66 -29.73
N HIS A 37 21.28 -17.73 -28.41
CA HIS A 37 20.19 -17.71 -27.43
C HIS A 37 19.56 -16.32 -27.27
N GLU A 38 20.34 -15.24 -27.39
CA GLU A 38 19.86 -13.86 -27.37
C GLU A 38 18.86 -13.59 -28.51
N LYS A 39 19.13 -14.09 -29.72
CA LYS A 39 18.22 -13.98 -30.87
C LYS A 39 16.92 -14.76 -30.65
N ILE A 40 16.99 -15.97 -30.08
CA ILE A 40 15.79 -16.76 -29.72
C ILE A 40 14.94 -15.99 -28.70
N LEU A 41 15.56 -15.49 -27.63
CA LEU A 41 14.87 -14.70 -26.59
C LEU A 41 14.31 -13.36 -27.12
N GLU A 42 14.88 -12.79 -28.17
CA GLU A 42 14.34 -11.59 -28.83
C GLU A 42 13.15 -11.92 -29.74
N GLU A 43 13.20 -13.04 -30.48
CA GLU A 43 12.09 -13.54 -31.30
C GLU A 43 10.89 -13.97 -30.43
N GLU A 44 11.13 -14.69 -29.33
CA GLU A 44 10.11 -15.03 -28.33
C GLU A 44 9.49 -13.76 -27.70
N ALA A 45 10.31 -12.78 -27.31
CA ALA A 45 9.81 -11.53 -26.72
C ALA A 45 8.97 -10.69 -27.69
N ALA A 46 9.28 -10.72 -29.00
CA ALA A 46 8.54 -10.02 -30.05
C ALA A 46 7.15 -10.62 -30.30
N VAL A 47 6.97 -11.93 -30.12
CA VAL A 47 5.67 -12.61 -30.27
C VAL A 47 4.71 -12.30 -29.11
N VAL A 48 5.23 -12.06 -27.90
CA VAL A 48 4.41 -11.94 -26.67
C VAL A 48 3.91 -10.52 -26.38
N ASN A 49 4.63 -9.46 -26.78
CA ASN A 49 4.32 -8.09 -26.34
C ASN A 49 4.17 -7.08 -27.49
N GLY A 50 2.95 -6.90 -27.99
CA GLY A 50 2.56 -5.82 -28.91
C GLY A 50 2.50 -4.42 -28.28
N LEU A 51 3.37 -4.11 -27.32
CA LEU A 51 3.40 -2.85 -26.55
C LEU A 51 4.71 -2.10 -26.77
N THR A 52 4.62 -0.84 -27.17
CA THR A 52 5.78 0.05 -27.29
C THR A 52 6.34 0.38 -25.90
N LEU A 53 7.46 -0.23 -25.54
CA LEU A 53 8.19 0.08 -24.31
C LEU A 53 8.80 1.49 -24.38
N ASP A 54 9.03 2.11 -23.22
CA ASP A 54 9.92 3.27 -23.14
C ASP A 54 11.39 2.83 -23.25
N ALA A 55 12.26 3.72 -23.75
CA ALA A 55 13.65 3.39 -24.04
C ALA A 55 14.49 2.96 -22.80
N GLY A 56 14.10 3.36 -21.58
CA GLY A 56 14.77 2.92 -20.35
C GLY A 56 14.36 1.50 -19.97
N THR A 57 13.06 1.18 -20.09
CA THR A 57 12.54 -0.18 -19.90
C THR A 57 13.04 -1.14 -21.00
N GLU A 58 13.16 -0.68 -22.25
CA GLU A 58 13.74 -1.47 -23.36
C GLU A 58 15.22 -1.81 -23.10
N LEU A 59 16.01 -0.86 -22.59
CA LEU A 59 17.42 -1.07 -22.25
C LEU A 59 17.61 -2.15 -21.18
N LEU A 60 16.80 -2.09 -20.10
CA LEU A 60 16.81 -3.09 -19.04
C LEU A 60 16.33 -4.46 -19.53
N ALA A 61 15.32 -4.52 -20.39
CA ALA A 61 14.86 -5.76 -21.00
C ALA A 61 15.95 -6.41 -21.87
N LYS A 62 16.72 -5.63 -22.62
CA LYS A 62 17.87 -6.12 -23.40
C LYS A 62 18.99 -6.67 -22.51
N GLN A 63 19.34 -5.98 -21.42
CA GLN A 63 20.32 -6.51 -20.47
C GLN A 63 19.86 -7.85 -19.84
N ALA A 64 18.58 -7.94 -19.42
CA ALA A 64 18.04 -9.18 -18.86
C ALA A 64 18.05 -10.35 -19.86
N ARG A 65 17.77 -10.09 -21.15
CA ARG A 65 17.92 -11.10 -22.22
C ARG A 65 19.36 -11.56 -22.38
N PHE A 66 20.33 -10.64 -22.37
CA PHE A 66 21.75 -10.97 -22.46
C PHE A 66 22.23 -11.85 -21.29
N GLU A 67 21.81 -11.53 -20.06
CA GLU A 67 22.12 -12.34 -18.87
C GLU A 67 21.45 -13.74 -18.92
N ALA A 68 20.23 -13.83 -19.44
CA ALA A 68 19.56 -15.10 -19.67
C ALA A 68 20.25 -15.93 -20.78
N ALA A 69 20.64 -15.29 -21.89
CA ALA A 69 21.40 -15.92 -22.97
C ALA A 69 22.77 -16.45 -22.50
N CYS A 70 23.46 -15.73 -21.61
CA CYS A 70 24.70 -16.22 -20.98
C CYS A 70 24.46 -17.48 -20.11
N LYS A 71 23.33 -17.56 -19.39
CA LYS A 71 22.95 -18.76 -18.62
C LYS A 71 22.65 -19.94 -19.55
N LEU A 72 21.87 -19.73 -20.62
CA LEU A 72 21.51 -20.76 -21.61
C LEU A 72 22.72 -21.26 -22.41
N ALA A 73 23.63 -20.37 -22.81
CA ALA A 73 24.86 -20.71 -23.53
C ALA A 73 25.83 -21.62 -22.73
N GLY A 74 25.62 -21.74 -21.41
CA GLY A 74 26.52 -22.43 -20.49
C GLY A 74 27.82 -21.66 -20.25
N SER A 75 28.51 -21.99 -19.15
CA SER A 75 29.84 -21.43 -18.86
C SER A 75 30.96 -22.39 -19.23
N VAL A 76 32.07 -21.82 -19.69
CA VAL A 76 33.36 -22.47 -19.84
C VAL A 76 34.42 -21.77 -18.99
N ARG A 77 35.50 -22.48 -18.69
CA ARG A 77 36.65 -21.91 -17.99
C ARG A 77 37.46 -21.03 -18.95
N GLY A 78 37.90 -19.87 -18.45
CA GLY A 78 38.83 -18.97 -19.15
C GLY A 78 40.23 -19.54 -19.29
N GLU A 79 40.39 -20.59 -20.10
CA GLU A 79 41.63 -21.35 -20.29
C GLU A 79 41.82 -21.70 -21.77
N LYS A 80 43.04 -21.53 -22.32
CA LYS A 80 43.33 -21.77 -23.75
C LYS A 80 42.93 -23.17 -24.22
N SER A 81 43.15 -24.19 -23.39
CA SER A 81 42.82 -25.59 -23.71
C SER A 81 41.30 -25.78 -23.87
N VAL A 82 40.52 -25.19 -22.96
CA VAL A 82 39.06 -25.30 -22.88
C VAL A 82 38.39 -24.53 -24.02
N PHE A 83 38.88 -23.34 -24.37
CA PHE A 83 38.41 -22.60 -25.54
C PHE A 83 38.58 -23.40 -26.85
N ILE A 84 39.74 -24.01 -27.06
CA ILE A 84 40.01 -24.85 -28.25
C ILE A 84 39.12 -26.10 -28.23
N ALA A 85 38.95 -26.74 -27.07
CA ALA A 85 38.10 -27.94 -26.92
C ALA A 85 36.60 -27.64 -27.08
N HIS A 86 36.14 -26.43 -26.75
CA HIS A 86 34.77 -25.99 -27.01
C HIS A 86 34.54 -25.73 -28.51
N ILE A 87 35.43 -24.97 -29.16
CA ILE A 87 35.26 -24.60 -30.58
C ILE A 87 35.44 -25.82 -31.51
N LEU A 88 36.48 -26.63 -31.31
CA LEU A 88 36.84 -27.74 -32.22
C LEU A 88 36.34 -29.12 -31.78
N GLY A 89 35.70 -29.21 -30.61
CA GLY A 89 35.39 -30.48 -29.96
C GLY A 89 36.64 -31.21 -29.46
N ASN A 90 36.42 -32.29 -28.72
CA ASN A 90 37.47 -33.20 -28.27
C ASN A 90 37.02 -34.66 -28.33
N LYS A 91 37.61 -35.40 -29.27
CA LYS A 91 37.37 -36.84 -29.49
C LYS A 91 37.75 -37.71 -28.27
N GLN A 92 38.70 -37.29 -27.43
CA GLN A 92 39.07 -38.03 -26.22
C GLN A 92 38.03 -37.92 -25.09
N THR A 93 37.29 -36.81 -25.01
CA THR A 93 36.28 -36.58 -23.96
C THR A 93 34.85 -36.67 -24.50
N LYS A 94 34.65 -37.24 -25.70
CA LYS A 94 33.36 -37.30 -26.44
C LYS A 94 32.58 -35.96 -26.39
N LYS A 95 33.28 -34.84 -26.61
CA LYS A 95 32.64 -33.53 -26.75
C LYS A 95 32.65 -33.09 -28.20
N ASP A 96 31.47 -32.82 -28.74
CA ASP A 96 31.31 -32.31 -30.10
C ASP A 96 31.76 -30.83 -30.21
N PRO A 97 32.10 -30.36 -31.42
CA PRO A 97 32.41 -28.95 -31.65
C PRO A 97 31.19 -28.06 -31.38
N CYS A 98 31.44 -26.83 -30.92
CA CYS A 98 30.41 -25.82 -30.71
C CYS A 98 29.63 -25.56 -32.01
N PRO A 99 28.32 -25.88 -32.08
CA PRO A 99 27.54 -25.83 -33.32
C PRO A 99 27.37 -24.40 -33.86
N ASN A 100 27.48 -23.40 -32.99
CA ASN A 100 27.30 -21.99 -33.32
C ASN A 100 28.62 -21.31 -33.75
N SER A 101 29.78 -21.96 -33.61
CA SER A 101 31.09 -21.34 -33.90
C SER A 101 31.33 -21.16 -35.40
N GLY A 102 31.32 -19.91 -35.86
CA GLY A 102 31.63 -19.57 -37.25
C GLY A 102 33.06 -19.92 -37.68
N GLN A 103 33.26 -20.08 -38.99
CA GLN A 103 34.52 -20.57 -39.59
C GLN A 103 35.79 -19.84 -39.11
N ALA A 104 35.74 -18.51 -38.96
CA ALA A 104 36.88 -17.72 -38.46
C ALA A 104 37.29 -18.09 -37.01
N ALA A 105 36.32 -18.40 -36.14
CA ALA A 105 36.59 -18.87 -34.78
C ALA A 105 37.26 -20.26 -34.79
N ILE A 106 36.77 -21.15 -35.65
CA ILE A 106 37.32 -22.48 -35.90
C ILE A 106 38.77 -22.39 -36.39
N ASP A 107 39.09 -21.51 -37.33
CA ASP A 107 40.44 -21.40 -37.89
C ASP A 107 41.44 -20.73 -36.94
N ILE A 108 41.00 -19.74 -36.13
CA ILE A 108 41.80 -19.22 -35.01
C ILE A 108 42.09 -20.34 -34.00
N ALA A 109 41.11 -21.20 -33.67
CA ALA A 109 41.31 -22.32 -32.76
C ALA A 109 42.25 -23.40 -33.33
N LYS A 110 42.18 -23.70 -34.64
CA LYS A 110 43.14 -24.60 -35.31
C LYS A 110 44.56 -24.06 -35.24
N ALA A 111 44.77 -22.79 -35.62
CA ALA A 111 46.08 -22.15 -35.56
C ALA A 111 46.65 -22.13 -34.12
N GLN A 112 45.81 -21.81 -33.13
CA GLN A 112 46.22 -21.82 -31.72
C GLN A 112 46.46 -23.23 -31.14
N ARG A 113 45.94 -24.29 -31.77
CA ARG A 113 46.20 -25.71 -31.45
C ARG A 113 47.47 -26.24 -32.10
N ALA A 114 47.88 -25.69 -33.25
CA ALA A 114 49.08 -26.10 -33.99
C ALA A 114 50.39 -25.46 -33.48
N ALA A 115 50.31 -24.42 -32.65
CA ALA A 115 51.50 -23.75 -32.10
C ALA A 115 52.28 -24.66 -31.13
N PRO A 116 53.61 -24.81 -31.29
CA PRO A 116 54.43 -25.71 -30.46
C PRO A 116 54.57 -25.20 -29.01
N LYS A 117 54.74 -26.13 -28.07
CA LYS A 117 55.10 -25.81 -26.69
C LYS A 117 56.59 -25.45 -26.60
N VAL A 118 56.90 -24.24 -26.15
CA VAL A 118 58.25 -23.90 -25.67
C VAL A 118 58.41 -24.48 -24.26
N ALA A 119 59.52 -25.20 -24.03
CA ALA A 119 59.91 -25.70 -22.72
C ALA A 119 61.07 -24.85 -22.15
N VAL A 120 61.07 -24.62 -20.84
CA VAL A 120 62.17 -24.02 -20.07
C VAL A 120 62.27 -24.78 -18.74
N GLU A 121 63.49 -24.88 -18.20
CA GLU A 121 63.91 -25.91 -17.25
C GLU A 121 63.72 -25.56 -15.77
N VAL A 122 64.05 -26.51 -14.88
CA VAL A 122 63.92 -26.38 -13.41
C VAL A 122 65.28 -26.12 -12.76
N SER A 123 65.50 -24.90 -12.27
CA SER A 123 66.45 -24.54 -11.20
C SER A 123 66.12 -23.12 -10.68
N GLY A 124 66.59 -22.62 -9.53
CA GLY A 124 67.54 -23.22 -8.58
C GLY A 124 67.82 -22.43 -7.29
N GLY A 125 66.92 -21.55 -6.83
CA GLY A 125 66.91 -21.00 -5.46
C GLY A 125 67.78 -19.76 -5.13
N LYS A 126 67.68 -19.36 -3.84
CA LYS A 126 68.40 -18.30 -3.08
C LYS A 126 67.99 -16.82 -3.24
N HIS A 127 68.11 -16.10 -2.11
CA HIS A 127 67.87 -14.66 -1.92
C HIS A 127 69.16 -13.84 -1.85
N SER A 128 69.14 -12.62 -2.39
CA SER A 128 69.80 -11.40 -1.87
C SER A 128 69.19 -10.21 -2.62
N ARG A 129 68.57 -9.17 -2.03
CA ARG A 129 68.92 -8.28 -0.90
C ARG A 129 69.99 -7.25 -1.29
N SER A 130 69.78 -5.98 -0.87
CA SER A 130 70.60 -4.77 -1.10
C SER A 130 70.53 -4.17 -2.53
N SER A 131 70.68 -2.85 -2.77
CA SER A 131 70.37 -1.63 -1.99
C SER A 131 70.77 -0.38 -2.80
N SER A 132 69.99 0.71 -2.72
CA SER A 132 70.41 2.14 -2.87
C SER A 132 71.12 2.58 -4.18
N THR A 133 71.26 3.85 -4.57
CA THR A 133 71.11 5.19 -3.93
C THR A 133 70.89 6.25 -5.02
N ASN A 134 70.21 7.37 -4.71
CA ASN A 134 70.45 8.74 -5.25
C ASN A 134 70.21 9.01 -6.78
N ALA A 135 69.97 10.25 -7.26
CA ALA A 135 69.46 11.51 -6.67
C ALA A 135 69.04 12.51 -7.81
N GLU A 136 68.68 13.74 -7.44
CA GLU A 136 68.76 15.00 -8.23
C GLU A 136 67.86 15.23 -9.47
N SER A 137 66.64 15.72 -9.19
CA SER A 137 66.11 17.06 -9.53
C SER A 137 66.58 17.93 -10.74
N LEU A 138 65.62 18.74 -11.23
CA LEU A 138 65.72 20.08 -11.89
C LEU A 138 65.73 20.22 -13.45
N SER A 139 64.52 20.51 -13.96
CA SER A 139 64.17 21.60 -14.91
C SER A 139 64.92 21.82 -16.24
N SER A 140 64.19 21.74 -17.36
CA SER A 140 64.06 22.81 -18.37
C SER A 140 62.97 22.52 -19.43
N ALA A 141 62.52 23.55 -20.15
CA ALA A 141 61.54 23.53 -21.25
C ALA A 141 61.68 24.85 -22.06
N PRO A 142 61.03 25.05 -23.24
CA PRO A 142 60.12 24.17 -23.99
C PRO A 142 60.48 24.07 -25.51
N SER A 143 59.55 23.51 -26.31
CA SER A 143 59.48 23.61 -27.80
C SER A 143 60.54 22.82 -28.60
N THR A 144 60.23 22.03 -29.63
CA THR A 144 58.96 21.51 -30.22
C THR A 144 59.30 20.13 -30.89
N LYS A 145 58.66 19.47 -31.88
CA LYS A 145 57.58 19.79 -32.86
C LYS A 145 56.98 18.49 -33.43
N LYS A 146 55.65 18.32 -33.34
CA LYS A 146 54.77 17.35 -34.03
C LYS A 146 55.24 15.88 -34.15
N SER A 147 54.76 15.04 -33.24
CA SER A 147 54.29 13.67 -33.53
C SER A 147 52.80 13.57 -33.19
N LYS A 148 52.05 12.60 -33.75
CA LYS A 148 50.62 12.45 -33.48
C LYS A 148 50.39 11.91 -32.05
N GLN A 149 49.58 12.59 -31.24
CA GLN A 149 49.03 11.97 -30.05
C GLN A 149 48.11 10.80 -30.45
N PRO A 150 48.19 9.63 -29.79
CA PRO A 150 47.15 8.61 -29.91
C PRO A 150 45.85 9.14 -29.32
N SER A 151 44.72 8.85 -29.98
CA SER A 151 43.41 9.30 -29.52
C SER A 151 42.99 8.60 -28.22
N ILE A 152 42.39 9.36 -27.29
CA ILE A 152 41.78 8.84 -26.05
C ILE A 152 40.67 7.80 -26.33
N ALA A 153 40.17 7.72 -27.56
CA ALA A 153 39.20 6.70 -28.00
C ALA A 153 39.64 5.24 -27.76
N THR A 154 40.94 4.95 -27.57
CA THR A 154 41.44 3.59 -27.28
C THR A 154 41.16 3.11 -25.84
N HIS A 155 40.63 3.96 -24.95
CA HIS A 155 40.31 3.61 -23.56
C HIS A 155 38.82 3.78 -23.18
N MET A 156 37.92 4.00 -24.15
CA MET A 156 36.48 4.17 -23.90
C MET A 156 35.72 2.85 -24.03
N TYR A 157 35.45 2.19 -22.90
CA TYR A 157 34.50 1.06 -22.83
C TYR A 157 33.05 1.55 -22.87
N PRO A 158 32.10 0.78 -23.43
CA PRO A 158 30.67 1.02 -23.27
C PRO A 158 30.25 0.93 -21.80
N GLY A 159 29.33 1.82 -21.37
CA GLY A 159 28.95 1.97 -19.95
C GLY A 159 28.22 0.79 -19.30
N THR A 160 28.00 -0.31 -20.02
CA THR A 160 27.38 -1.55 -19.53
C THR A 160 28.39 -2.57 -18.99
N GLU A 161 29.69 -2.39 -19.25
CA GLU A 161 30.75 -3.35 -18.85
C GLU A 161 31.91 -2.65 -18.11
N MET A 162 31.59 -1.82 -17.11
CA MET A 162 32.58 -1.10 -16.32
C MET A 162 32.73 -1.70 -14.92
N PRO A 163 33.72 -2.58 -14.67
CA PRO A 163 34.09 -2.98 -13.33
C PRO A 163 34.79 -1.80 -12.64
N PHE A 164 34.07 -1.09 -11.78
CA PHE A 164 34.65 -0.04 -10.94
C PHE A 164 35.70 -0.65 -9.98
N SER A 165 36.86 -0.02 -9.88
CA SER A 165 37.80 -0.30 -8.79
C SER A 165 37.24 0.23 -7.46
N THR A 166 37.68 -0.31 -6.32
CA THR A 166 37.16 0.04 -4.99
C THR A 166 37.13 1.56 -4.76
N ALA A 167 38.23 2.26 -5.07
CA ALA A 167 38.34 3.71 -4.95
C ALA A 167 37.39 4.50 -5.87
N GLN A 168 36.94 3.93 -6.99
CA GLN A 168 35.90 4.54 -7.84
C GLN A 168 34.50 4.29 -7.28
N THR A 169 34.25 3.11 -6.71
CA THR A 169 33.00 2.81 -5.99
C THR A 169 32.84 3.73 -4.78
N GLU A 170 33.89 3.88 -3.96
CA GLU A 170 33.96 4.80 -2.83
C GLU A 170 33.70 6.25 -3.27
N ALA A 171 34.40 6.74 -4.31
CA ALA A 171 34.19 8.10 -4.82
C ALA A 171 32.78 8.34 -5.40
N ILE A 172 32.12 7.30 -5.94
CA ILE A 172 30.72 7.38 -6.38
C ILE A 172 29.77 7.41 -5.17
N GLN A 173 30.04 6.63 -4.12
CA GLN A 173 29.25 6.62 -2.88
C GLN A 173 29.35 7.95 -2.12
N ASP A 174 30.56 8.52 -2.01
CA ASP A 174 30.78 9.87 -1.47
C ASP A 174 30.01 10.92 -2.27
N GLN A 175 30.09 10.88 -3.60
CA GLN A 175 29.42 11.87 -4.43
C GLN A 175 27.89 11.67 -4.47
N ALA A 176 27.39 10.44 -4.25
CA ALA A 176 25.98 10.14 -4.03
C ALA A 176 25.48 10.74 -2.71
N LEU A 177 26.21 10.52 -1.60
CA LEU A 177 25.92 11.13 -0.30
C LEU A 177 25.91 12.67 -0.40
N ARG A 178 26.91 13.27 -1.03
CA ARG A 178 26.98 14.72 -1.24
C ARG A 178 25.81 15.24 -2.08
N ALA A 179 25.32 14.48 -3.06
CA ALA A 179 24.14 14.85 -3.85
C ALA A 179 22.86 14.78 -3.00
N VAL A 180 22.66 13.73 -2.21
CA VAL A 180 21.52 13.59 -1.27
C VAL A 180 21.46 14.75 -0.28
N ILE A 181 22.58 15.06 0.39
CA ILE A 181 22.64 16.12 1.40
C ILE A 181 22.45 17.50 0.76
N SER A 182 23.15 17.83 -0.33
CA SER A 182 23.08 19.17 -0.95
C SER A 182 21.76 19.47 -1.67
N ALA A 183 21.06 18.46 -2.17
CA ALA A 183 19.75 18.61 -2.81
C ALA A 183 18.55 18.31 -1.90
N ASN A 184 18.79 17.96 -0.62
CA ASN A 184 17.77 17.57 0.36
C ASN A 184 16.85 16.46 -0.20
N LEU A 185 17.44 15.37 -0.70
CA LEU A 185 16.73 14.20 -1.22
C LEU A 185 16.58 13.12 -0.14
N PRO A 186 15.56 12.23 -0.22
CA PRO A 186 15.50 11.04 0.61
C PRO A 186 16.71 10.11 0.36
N PHE A 187 17.22 9.44 1.39
CA PHE A 187 18.37 8.54 1.24
C PHE A 187 18.13 7.39 0.23
N HIS A 188 16.90 6.89 0.16
CA HIS A 188 16.48 5.84 -0.78
C HIS A 188 16.44 6.30 -2.26
N VAL A 189 16.79 7.56 -2.59
CA VAL A 189 16.66 8.10 -3.95
C VAL A 189 17.43 7.30 -5.01
N PHE A 190 18.58 6.71 -4.65
CA PHE A 190 19.37 5.89 -5.58
C PHE A 190 18.85 4.46 -5.74
N GLU A 191 17.93 4.00 -4.89
CA GLU A 191 17.21 2.73 -5.04
C GLU A 191 15.94 2.89 -5.90
N ASN A 192 15.50 4.12 -6.17
CA ASN A 192 14.28 4.39 -6.91
C ASN A 192 14.38 3.89 -8.37
N PRO A 193 13.43 3.08 -8.88
CA PRO A 193 13.53 2.51 -10.22
C PRO A 193 13.63 3.53 -11.36
N GLU A 194 13.01 4.71 -11.25
CA GLU A 194 13.13 5.75 -12.29
C GLU A 194 14.46 6.52 -12.21
N VAL A 195 15.08 6.60 -11.03
CA VAL A 195 16.44 7.13 -10.87
C VAL A 195 17.47 6.14 -11.42
N LEU A 196 17.30 4.84 -11.14
CA LEU A 196 18.15 3.78 -11.71
C LEU A 196 18.05 3.72 -13.24
N LYS A 197 16.85 3.82 -13.82
CA LYS A 197 16.66 3.98 -15.27
C LYS A 197 17.35 5.23 -15.80
N LEU A 198 17.21 6.38 -15.12
CA LEU A 198 17.87 7.61 -15.54
C LEU A 198 19.40 7.44 -15.54
N VAL A 199 19.97 6.88 -14.47
CA VAL A 199 21.42 6.62 -14.36
C VAL A 199 21.92 5.67 -15.45
N SER A 200 21.19 4.59 -15.78
CA SER A 200 21.60 3.67 -16.85
C SER A 200 21.54 4.28 -18.26
N MET A 201 20.66 5.27 -18.47
CA MET A 201 20.61 6.07 -19.71
C MET A 201 21.73 7.13 -19.80
N LEU A 202 22.31 7.57 -18.68
CA LEU A 202 23.31 8.64 -18.63
C LEU A 202 24.73 8.14 -18.92
N ARG A 203 25.18 8.35 -20.16
CA ARG A 203 26.59 8.17 -20.58
C ARG A 203 27.42 9.43 -20.30
N SER A 204 28.69 9.46 -20.71
CA SER A 204 29.67 10.54 -20.49
C SER A 204 29.30 11.94 -21.03
N ALA A 205 28.12 12.12 -21.64
CA ALA A 205 27.56 13.42 -22.04
C ALA A 205 26.57 14.00 -21.00
N ALA A 206 26.33 13.31 -19.87
CA ALA A 206 25.27 13.60 -18.90
C ALA A 206 25.05 15.09 -18.56
N PRO A 207 26.08 15.91 -18.22
CA PRO A 207 25.85 17.29 -17.81
C PRO A 207 25.18 18.18 -18.88
N GLY A 208 25.40 17.87 -20.17
CA GLY A 208 24.84 18.62 -21.29
C GLY A 208 23.39 18.27 -21.64
N ILE A 209 22.82 17.21 -21.05
CA ILE A 209 21.47 16.71 -21.35
C ILE A 209 20.51 16.77 -20.16
N MET A 210 20.97 17.18 -18.97
CA MET A 210 20.11 17.29 -17.79
C MET A 210 19.02 18.36 -17.98
N PRO A 211 17.73 18.04 -17.73
CA PRO A 211 16.64 18.97 -17.98
C PRO A 211 16.52 20.03 -16.88
N THR A 212 16.26 21.28 -17.26
CA THR A 212 16.03 22.37 -16.29
C THR A 212 14.71 22.20 -15.54
N ALA A 213 14.60 22.73 -14.31
CA ALA A 213 13.37 22.68 -13.52
C ALA A 213 12.13 23.26 -14.25
N LYS A 214 12.33 24.27 -15.12
CA LYS A 214 11.29 24.84 -15.99
C LYS A 214 10.84 23.88 -17.09
N LEU A 215 11.76 23.09 -17.66
CA LEU A 215 11.46 22.07 -18.66
C LEU A 215 10.73 20.87 -18.03
N VAL A 216 11.24 20.36 -16.90
CA VAL A 216 10.62 19.27 -16.13
C VAL A 216 9.22 19.66 -15.68
N GLY A 217 9.11 20.70 -14.84
CA GLY A 217 7.86 21.10 -14.19
C GLY A 217 6.83 21.79 -15.10
N GLY A 218 7.13 21.96 -16.39
CA GLY A 218 6.26 22.57 -17.39
C GLY A 218 5.92 21.62 -18.53
N ARG A 219 6.76 21.60 -19.59
CA ARG A 219 6.49 20.85 -20.83
C ARG A 219 6.53 19.34 -20.64
N LEU A 220 7.53 18.80 -19.93
CA LEU A 220 7.65 17.35 -19.73
C LEU A 220 6.52 16.83 -18.83
N LEU A 221 6.27 17.48 -17.69
CA LEU A 221 5.14 17.16 -16.81
C LEU A 221 3.79 17.21 -17.54
N THR A 222 3.56 18.22 -18.39
CA THR A 222 2.30 18.33 -19.13
C THR A 222 2.16 17.26 -20.22
N LYS A 223 3.24 16.90 -20.94
CA LYS A 223 3.21 15.78 -21.89
C LYS A 223 2.92 14.45 -21.19
N ALA A 224 3.61 14.19 -20.06
CA ALA A 224 3.40 12.96 -19.29
C ALA A 224 1.97 12.86 -18.73
N ALA A 225 1.42 13.98 -18.22
CA ALA A 225 0.04 14.02 -17.73
C ALA A 225 -1.00 13.78 -18.83
N GLY A 226 -0.76 14.29 -20.05
CA GLY A 226 -1.60 14.00 -21.21
C GLY A 226 -1.64 12.51 -21.55
N ILE A 227 -0.48 11.85 -21.60
CA ILE A 227 -0.38 10.39 -21.84
C ILE A 227 -1.11 9.59 -20.76
N VAL A 228 -1.01 10.00 -19.49
CA VAL A 228 -1.73 9.34 -18.38
C VAL A 228 -3.24 9.59 -18.46
N HIS A 229 -3.69 10.81 -18.76
CA HIS A 229 -5.12 11.11 -18.96
C HIS A 229 -5.69 10.31 -20.15
N GLU A 230 -5.00 10.25 -21.29
CA GLU A 230 -5.39 9.39 -22.41
C GLU A 230 -5.53 7.91 -22.00
N LYS A 231 -4.62 7.41 -21.15
CA LYS A 231 -4.71 6.05 -20.60
C LYS A 231 -5.96 5.89 -19.71
N THR A 232 -6.24 6.84 -18.82
CA THR A 232 -7.44 6.81 -17.96
C THR A 232 -8.72 6.87 -18.80
N VAL A 233 -8.79 7.74 -19.82
CA VAL A 233 -9.93 7.78 -20.76
C VAL A 233 -10.12 6.44 -21.47
N ARG A 234 -9.05 5.73 -21.87
CA ARG A 234 -9.15 4.39 -22.46
C ARG A 234 -9.59 3.30 -21.47
N ILE A 235 -9.37 3.48 -20.16
CA ILE A 235 -9.81 2.55 -19.10
C ILE A 235 -11.30 2.75 -18.77
N PHE A 236 -11.77 4.00 -18.79
CA PHE A 236 -13.14 4.37 -18.41
C PHE A 236 -14.12 4.30 -19.59
N ARG A 237 -13.69 4.56 -20.83
CA ARG A 237 -14.57 4.63 -21.99
C ARG A 237 -15.39 3.36 -22.21
N GLY A 238 -16.70 3.51 -22.30
CA GLY A 238 -17.65 2.41 -22.49
C GLY A 238 -17.91 1.56 -21.24
N ARG A 239 -17.35 1.92 -20.08
CA ARG A 239 -17.66 1.26 -18.81
C ARG A 239 -19.05 1.68 -18.33
N VAL A 240 -19.83 0.68 -17.91
CA VAL A 240 -21.22 0.84 -17.43
C VAL A 240 -21.36 0.71 -15.90
N ASP A 241 -20.22 0.65 -15.22
CA ASP A 241 -20.08 0.22 -13.82
C ASP A 241 -19.09 1.11 -13.03
N VAL A 242 -18.99 2.39 -13.40
CA VAL A 242 -18.06 3.35 -12.77
C VAL A 242 -18.63 3.90 -11.46
N GLY A 243 -17.81 3.86 -10.41
CA GLY A 243 -18.05 4.62 -9.18
C GLY A 243 -17.29 5.94 -9.16
N ILE A 244 -17.84 6.94 -8.46
CA ILE A 244 -17.10 8.14 -8.05
C ILE A 244 -17.09 8.23 -6.53
N CYS A 245 -15.96 8.67 -5.96
CA CYS A 245 -15.94 9.23 -4.61
C CYS A 245 -15.23 10.60 -4.54
N ALA A 246 -15.74 11.43 -3.62
CA ALA A 246 -15.34 12.82 -3.42
C ALA A 246 -15.16 13.13 -1.92
N ASP A 247 -14.13 13.91 -1.59
CA ASP A 247 -13.71 14.23 -0.21
C ASP A 247 -13.02 15.61 -0.17
N GLY A 248 -12.90 16.23 1.01
CA GLY A 248 -12.36 17.58 1.19
C GLY A 248 -10.96 17.63 1.84
N TRP A 249 -10.01 18.28 1.16
CA TRP A 249 -8.68 18.60 1.69
C TRP A 249 -8.46 20.10 1.86
N LYS A 250 -7.58 20.48 2.78
CA LYS A 250 -7.10 21.86 2.94
C LYS A 250 -5.62 21.92 2.59
N SER A 251 -5.26 22.79 1.65
CA SER A 251 -3.89 22.94 1.18
C SER A 251 -2.99 23.60 2.21
N ALA A 252 -1.66 23.52 2.01
CA ALA A 252 -0.69 24.28 2.81
C ALA A 252 -0.85 25.81 2.67
N THR A 253 -1.59 26.27 1.65
CA THR A 253 -1.98 27.68 1.45
C THR A 253 -3.36 28.02 2.02
N ARG A 254 -4.03 27.07 2.69
CA ARG A 254 -5.38 27.14 3.30
C ARG A 254 -6.57 27.15 2.32
N ASN A 255 -6.33 26.98 1.02
CA ASN A 255 -7.37 26.77 0.01
C ASN A 255 -8.08 25.43 0.30
N ALA A 256 -9.39 25.36 0.09
CA ALA A 256 -10.15 24.11 0.19
C ALA A 256 -10.21 23.44 -1.18
N VAL A 257 -10.00 22.13 -1.24
CA VAL A 257 -9.89 21.35 -2.48
C VAL A 257 -10.71 20.08 -2.35
N ASN A 258 -11.63 19.84 -3.28
CA ASN A 258 -12.33 18.58 -3.44
C ASN A 258 -11.46 17.62 -4.27
N GLY A 259 -11.14 16.45 -3.72
CA GLY A 259 -10.41 15.39 -4.42
C GLY A 259 -11.38 14.38 -5.03
N ILE A 260 -11.27 14.14 -6.34
CA ILE A 260 -12.19 13.26 -7.06
C ILE A 260 -11.45 12.01 -7.53
N ALA A 261 -11.96 10.85 -7.13
CA ALA A 261 -11.46 9.55 -7.56
C ALA A 261 -12.58 8.72 -8.20
N GLY A 262 -12.25 8.03 -9.29
CA GLY A 262 -13.11 7.03 -9.92
C GLY A 262 -12.72 5.63 -9.48
N ASN A 263 -13.70 4.75 -9.27
CA ASN A 263 -13.47 3.34 -8.95
C ASN A 263 -13.95 2.45 -10.11
N ILE A 264 -13.08 1.54 -10.55
CA ILE A 264 -13.37 0.53 -11.57
C ILE A 264 -12.72 -0.80 -11.15
N ASP A 265 -13.51 -1.87 -11.11
CA ASP A 265 -13.09 -3.24 -10.74
C ASP A 265 -12.32 -3.31 -9.42
N GLY A 266 -12.67 -2.47 -8.44
CA GLY A 266 -11.99 -2.39 -7.15
C GLY A 266 -10.64 -1.68 -7.16
N ASN A 267 -10.38 -0.84 -8.17
CA ASN A 267 -9.18 -0.02 -8.30
C ASN A 267 -9.57 1.47 -8.36
N SER A 268 -8.96 2.30 -7.51
CA SER A 268 -9.19 3.75 -7.50
C SER A 268 -8.20 4.53 -8.38
N TYR A 269 -8.72 5.45 -9.19
CA TYR A 269 -7.98 6.32 -10.11
C TYR A 269 -8.23 7.80 -9.80
N THR A 270 -7.18 8.62 -9.74
CA THR A 270 -7.29 10.08 -9.58
C THR A 270 -7.90 10.73 -10.83
N LEU A 271 -9.13 11.24 -10.71
CA LEU A 271 -9.83 11.90 -11.81
C LEU A 271 -9.56 13.41 -11.83
N ASP A 272 -9.74 14.14 -10.73
CA ASP A 272 -9.32 15.55 -10.66
C ASP A 272 -9.17 16.10 -9.23
N LEU A 273 -8.73 17.36 -9.14
CA LEU A 273 -8.70 18.17 -7.92
C LEU A 273 -9.38 19.53 -8.22
N ILE A 274 -10.57 19.77 -7.66
CA ILE A 274 -11.31 21.02 -7.82
C ILE A 274 -11.03 21.93 -6.63
N GLU A 275 -10.71 23.20 -6.85
CA GLU A 275 -10.67 24.17 -5.75
C GLU A 275 -12.09 24.62 -5.39
N ILE A 276 -12.45 24.52 -4.11
CA ILE A 276 -13.79 24.82 -3.56
C ILE A 276 -13.73 25.87 -2.43
N THR A 277 -12.72 26.76 -2.48
CA THR A 277 -12.44 27.73 -1.40
C THR A 277 -13.54 28.78 -1.21
N GLY A 278 -14.25 29.13 -2.29
CA GLY A 278 -15.29 30.17 -2.29
C GLY A 278 -16.72 29.65 -2.27
N ASP A 279 -16.91 28.33 -2.09
CA ASP A 279 -18.16 27.66 -2.43
C ASP A 279 -19.06 27.45 -1.20
N ASP A 280 -20.37 27.57 -1.41
CA ASP A 280 -21.38 27.33 -0.38
C ASP A 280 -21.47 25.85 0.01
N LYS A 281 -21.49 25.59 1.33
CA LYS A 281 -21.47 24.23 1.90
C LYS A 281 -22.83 23.69 2.33
N HIS A 282 -23.91 24.40 2.02
CA HIS A 282 -25.26 23.91 2.32
C HIS A 282 -25.66 22.81 1.33
N GLY A 283 -26.56 21.91 1.75
CA GLY A 283 -26.89 20.69 1.00
C GLY A 283 -27.23 20.89 -0.48
N ILE A 284 -27.98 21.94 -0.83
CA ILE A 284 -28.34 22.23 -2.24
C ILE A 284 -27.10 22.53 -3.11
N ALA A 285 -26.15 23.35 -2.63
CA ALA A 285 -24.93 23.67 -3.37
C ALA A 285 -24.05 22.41 -3.52
N MET A 286 -23.92 21.62 -2.45
CA MET A 286 -23.23 20.33 -2.48
C MET A 286 -23.86 19.35 -3.48
N ALA A 287 -25.20 19.29 -3.57
CA ALA A 287 -25.92 18.48 -4.56
C ALA A 287 -25.61 18.91 -6.01
N MET A 288 -25.67 20.22 -6.29
CA MET A 288 -25.32 20.78 -7.59
C MET A 288 -23.87 20.43 -7.98
N GLN A 289 -22.91 20.60 -7.06
CA GLN A 289 -21.51 20.24 -7.29
C GLN A 289 -21.33 18.75 -7.56
N PHE A 290 -21.99 17.87 -6.81
CA PHE A 290 -21.90 16.43 -7.03
C PHE A 290 -22.53 16.03 -8.38
N GLY A 291 -23.61 16.69 -8.80
CA GLY A 291 -24.20 16.56 -10.13
C GLY A 291 -23.23 16.97 -11.24
N GLU A 292 -22.63 18.16 -11.15
CA GLU A 292 -21.61 18.64 -12.09
C GLU A 292 -20.38 17.73 -12.17
N ILE A 293 -19.97 17.13 -11.04
CA ILE A 293 -18.85 16.18 -11.00
C ILE A 293 -19.22 14.90 -11.77
N VAL A 294 -20.43 14.36 -11.58
CA VAL A 294 -20.92 13.20 -12.33
C VAL A 294 -20.97 13.53 -13.84
N ASP A 295 -21.64 14.61 -14.22
CA ASP A 295 -21.82 14.98 -15.63
C ASP A 295 -20.47 15.22 -16.35
N ARG A 296 -19.52 15.87 -15.66
CA ARG A 296 -18.18 16.13 -16.16
C ARG A 296 -17.40 14.83 -16.36
N VAL A 297 -17.46 13.89 -15.42
CA VAL A 297 -16.75 12.61 -15.54
C VAL A 297 -17.35 11.75 -16.65
N GLU A 298 -18.67 11.67 -16.76
CA GLU A 298 -19.33 10.94 -17.86
C GLU A 298 -18.96 11.53 -19.23
N ALA A 299 -18.95 12.86 -19.37
CA ALA A 299 -18.59 13.54 -20.61
C ALA A 299 -17.08 13.48 -20.96
N GLU A 300 -16.18 13.65 -19.99
CA GLU A 300 -14.72 13.65 -20.21
C GLU A 300 -14.17 12.23 -20.47
N TYR A 301 -14.69 11.23 -19.76
CA TYR A 301 -14.17 9.86 -19.81
C TYR A 301 -15.01 8.92 -20.69
N GLY A 302 -16.25 9.29 -21.04
CA GLY A 302 -17.14 8.52 -21.91
C GLY A 302 -17.66 7.25 -21.24
N CYS A 303 -18.10 7.35 -19.98
CA CYS A 303 -18.52 6.25 -19.12
C CYS A 303 -19.89 6.52 -18.49
N VAL A 304 -20.50 5.48 -17.90
CA VAL A 304 -21.71 5.60 -17.08
C VAL A 304 -21.33 5.48 -15.60
N VAL A 305 -21.69 6.48 -14.80
CA VAL A 305 -21.55 6.47 -13.35
C VAL A 305 -22.80 5.85 -12.74
N VAL A 306 -22.60 4.81 -11.93
CA VAL A 306 -23.66 4.05 -11.24
C VAL A 306 -23.73 4.36 -9.74
N TYR A 307 -22.65 4.87 -9.13
CA TYR A 307 -22.70 5.35 -7.75
C TYR A 307 -21.79 6.54 -7.46
N PHE A 308 -22.22 7.35 -6.48
CA PHE A 308 -21.46 8.48 -5.93
C PHE A 308 -21.38 8.37 -4.41
N THR A 309 -20.15 8.26 -3.88
CA THR A 309 -19.88 8.18 -2.44
C THR A 309 -19.18 9.45 -1.94
N THR A 310 -19.62 9.97 -0.80
CA THR A 310 -18.87 10.96 -0.02
C THR A 310 -19.03 10.64 1.47
N ASP A 311 -18.56 11.50 2.36
CA ASP A 311 -18.65 11.28 3.80
C ASP A 311 -20.10 11.43 4.33
N SER A 312 -20.24 11.85 5.58
CA SER A 312 -21.54 12.20 6.15
C SER A 312 -21.44 13.44 7.05
N ASP A 313 -20.62 14.42 6.67
CA ASP A 313 -20.77 15.79 7.15
C ASP A 313 -22.18 16.32 6.78
N GLY A 314 -22.72 17.28 7.54
CA GLY A 314 -24.13 17.68 7.37
C GLY A 314 -24.46 18.23 5.97
N GLY A 315 -23.51 18.91 5.32
CA GLY A 315 -23.67 19.44 3.97
C GLY A 315 -23.57 18.35 2.90
N ALA A 316 -22.53 17.51 2.99
CA ALA A 316 -22.28 16.39 2.10
C ALA A 316 -23.38 15.32 2.19
N LYS A 317 -23.86 15.01 3.40
CA LYS A 317 -25.00 14.10 3.62
C LYS A 317 -26.26 14.61 2.93
N LYS A 318 -26.68 15.85 3.22
CA LYS A 318 -27.90 16.42 2.64
C LYS A 318 -27.78 16.60 1.12
N GLY A 319 -26.62 17.02 0.62
CA GLY A 319 -26.36 17.10 -0.82
C GLY A 319 -26.39 15.75 -1.54
N ARG A 320 -25.82 14.71 -0.93
CA ARG A 320 -25.88 13.33 -1.45
C ARG A 320 -27.30 12.77 -1.46
N LEU A 321 -28.13 13.09 -0.46
CA LEU A 321 -29.54 12.70 -0.41
C LEU A 321 -30.39 13.45 -1.46
N ILE A 322 -30.19 14.77 -1.63
CA ILE A 322 -30.84 15.56 -2.68
C ILE A 322 -30.47 15.01 -4.06
N LEU A 323 -29.18 14.78 -4.34
CA LEU A 323 -28.71 14.16 -5.59
C LEU A 323 -29.38 12.81 -5.86
N GLY A 324 -29.61 11.99 -4.83
CA GLY A 324 -30.32 10.72 -4.93
C GLY A 324 -31.83 10.85 -5.21
N LYS A 325 -32.47 11.95 -4.76
CA LYS A 325 -33.85 12.29 -5.09
C LYS A 325 -33.97 12.85 -6.52
N GLU A 326 -33.01 13.67 -6.96
CA GLU A 326 -32.95 14.26 -8.31
C GLU A 326 -32.55 13.26 -9.40
N ARG A 327 -31.65 12.31 -9.08
CA ARG A 327 -31.13 11.30 -10.00
C ARG A 327 -31.37 9.89 -9.46
N PRO A 328 -32.61 9.37 -9.43
CA PRO A 328 -32.92 8.09 -8.80
C PRO A 328 -32.08 6.91 -9.29
N TRP A 329 -31.66 6.88 -10.55
CA TRP A 329 -30.78 5.84 -11.11
C TRP A 329 -29.37 5.81 -10.51
N LEU A 330 -28.93 6.87 -9.83
CA LEU A 330 -27.64 6.92 -9.14
C LEU A 330 -27.78 6.31 -7.74
N LEU A 331 -26.86 5.40 -7.40
CA LEU A 331 -26.74 4.89 -6.03
C LEU A 331 -25.87 5.86 -5.21
N VAL A 332 -26.35 6.26 -4.04
CA VAL A 332 -25.73 7.34 -3.25
C VAL A 332 -25.37 6.89 -1.82
N PRO A 333 -24.54 5.85 -1.65
CA PRO A 333 -24.18 5.33 -0.32
C PRO A 333 -23.31 6.32 0.47
N SER A 334 -23.38 6.24 1.79
CA SER A 334 -22.43 6.90 2.70
C SER A 334 -21.08 6.19 2.70
N CYS A 335 -20.00 6.92 3.00
CA CYS A 335 -18.70 6.31 3.25
C CYS A 335 -18.72 5.45 4.52
N TRP A 336 -18.72 4.13 4.37
CA TRP A 336 -18.77 3.20 5.50
C TRP A 336 -17.46 3.07 6.27
N ALA A 337 -16.32 3.47 5.69
CA ALA A 337 -15.11 3.71 6.46
C ALA A 337 -15.34 4.80 7.52
N HIS A 338 -16.00 5.90 7.13
CA HIS A 338 -16.33 6.99 8.05
C HIS A 338 -17.46 6.62 9.03
N GLN A 339 -18.48 5.86 8.61
CA GLN A 339 -19.51 5.36 9.55
C GLN A 339 -18.91 4.44 10.62
N PHE A 340 -17.95 3.58 10.29
CA PHE A 340 -17.25 2.74 11.28
C PHE A 340 -16.34 3.56 12.20
N GLN A 341 -15.68 4.60 11.69
CA GLN A 341 -14.99 5.60 12.52
C GLN A 341 -15.96 6.25 13.52
N LEU A 342 -17.12 6.74 13.07
CA LEU A 342 -18.12 7.37 13.95
C LEU A 342 -18.64 6.42 15.04
N ILE A 343 -18.74 5.12 14.79
CA ILE A 343 -19.14 4.14 15.82
C ILE A 343 -18.10 4.02 16.95
N LEU A 344 -16.81 4.28 16.69
CA LEU A 344 -15.80 4.38 17.75
C LEU A 344 -16.03 5.60 18.64
N GLY A 345 -16.42 6.74 18.05
CA GLY A 345 -16.84 7.93 18.80
C GLY A 345 -18.13 7.70 19.59
N ASP A 346 -19.09 6.96 19.02
CA ASP A 346 -20.31 6.52 19.71
C ASP A 346 -20.00 5.64 20.94
N TYR A 347 -19.06 4.69 20.83
CA TYR A 347 -18.66 3.83 21.95
C TYR A 347 -18.11 4.64 23.13
N PHE A 348 -17.14 5.54 22.90
CA PHE A 348 -16.60 6.37 23.99
C PHE A 348 -17.59 7.43 24.51
N LYS A 349 -18.54 7.88 23.68
CA LYS A 349 -19.69 8.72 24.09
C LYS A 349 -20.69 7.98 24.99
N VAL A 350 -20.84 6.67 24.79
CA VAL A 350 -21.75 5.79 25.53
C VAL A 350 -21.12 5.23 26.81
N TYR A 351 -19.80 4.99 26.83
CA TYR A 351 -19.11 4.31 27.93
C TYR A 351 -17.96 5.17 28.50
N PRO A 352 -18.26 6.10 29.44
CA PRO A 352 -17.26 7.00 30.01
C PRO A 352 -16.08 6.28 30.70
N TYR A 353 -16.30 5.10 31.27
CA TYR A 353 -15.25 4.25 31.83
C TYR A 353 -14.18 3.90 30.78
N ALA A 354 -14.60 3.47 29.58
CA ALA A 354 -13.69 3.19 28.48
C ALA A 354 -12.92 4.45 28.02
N ALA A 355 -13.59 5.61 28.00
CA ALA A 355 -12.96 6.87 27.65
C ALA A 355 -11.88 7.30 28.68
N GLN A 356 -12.13 7.04 29.97
CA GLN A 356 -11.17 7.27 31.07
C GLN A 356 -9.98 6.31 31.00
N ILE A 357 -10.22 5.00 30.81
CA ILE A 357 -9.16 3.99 30.66
C ILE A 357 -8.27 4.30 29.45
N ALA A 358 -8.86 4.69 28.32
CA ALA A 358 -8.14 5.07 27.11
C ALA A 358 -7.37 6.40 27.28
N GLU A 359 -7.87 7.34 28.10
CA GLU A 359 -7.10 8.52 28.51
C GLU A 359 -5.87 8.11 29.34
N GLN A 360 -6.06 7.28 30.36
CA GLN A 360 -5.02 6.78 31.26
C GLN A 360 -3.92 6.03 30.50
N ALA A 361 -4.29 5.16 29.55
CA ALA A 361 -3.34 4.47 28.69
C ALA A 361 -2.56 5.44 27.77
N THR A 362 -3.24 6.43 27.20
CA THR A 362 -2.59 7.49 26.40
C THR A 362 -1.66 8.35 27.25
N ALA A 363 -2.02 8.63 28.50
CA ALA A 363 -1.21 9.38 29.45
C ALA A 363 0.08 8.64 29.84
N ILE A 364 0.03 7.31 30.10
CA ILE A 364 1.24 6.51 30.35
C ILE A 364 2.17 6.52 29.13
N ILE A 365 1.64 6.30 27.93
CA ILE A 365 2.43 6.29 26.69
C ILE A 365 3.12 7.64 26.46
N ALA A 366 2.38 8.74 26.67
CA ALA A 366 2.89 10.10 26.62
C ALA A 366 4.00 10.34 27.67
N TRP A 367 3.73 10.01 28.92
CA TRP A 367 4.65 10.19 30.05
C TRP A 367 5.99 9.49 29.83
N ILE A 368 5.96 8.22 29.39
CA ILE A 368 7.19 7.45 29.10
C ILE A 368 7.96 8.08 27.95
N ASN A 369 7.30 8.40 26.82
CA ASN A 369 7.99 8.96 25.66
C ASN A 369 8.56 10.38 25.90
N ASN A 370 7.93 11.18 26.75
CA ASN A 370 8.40 12.52 27.09
C ASN A 370 9.58 12.50 28.12
N HIS A 371 9.71 11.45 28.93
CA HIS A 371 10.73 11.35 29.97
C HIS A 371 11.82 10.32 29.64
N GLY A 372 12.76 10.67 28.75
CA GLY A 372 13.79 9.76 28.25
C GLY A 372 14.55 8.93 29.32
N LYS A 373 14.87 9.51 30.49
CA LYS A 373 15.52 8.78 31.60
C LYS A 373 14.62 7.73 32.25
N VAL A 374 13.32 8.03 32.40
CA VAL A 374 12.32 7.09 32.90
C VAL A 374 12.12 5.97 31.88
N ARG A 375 12.02 6.32 30.60
CA ARG A 375 11.97 5.35 29.50
C ARG A 375 13.17 4.41 29.50
N THR A 376 14.40 4.87 29.74
CA THR A 376 15.57 3.98 29.82
C THR A 376 15.40 2.89 30.88
N ILE A 377 14.83 3.21 32.06
CA ILE A 377 14.58 2.23 33.14
C ILE A 377 13.56 1.16 32.70
N PHE A 378 12.51 1.58 32.00
CA PHE A 378 11.53 0.66 31.44
C PHE A 378 12.12 -0.18 30.30
N ASP A 379 12.84 0.42 29.35
CA ASP A 379 13.49 -0.26 28.22
C ASP A 379 14.55 -1.26 28.70
N ASP A 380 15.35 -0.93 29.73
CA ASP A 380 16.27 -1.88 30.37
C ASP A 380 15.54 -3.05 31.05
N THR A 381 14.33 -2.82 31.56
CA THR A 381 13.49 -3.91 32.08
C THR A 381 12.86 -4.73 30.95
N GLN A 382 12.52 -4.13 29.81
CA GLN A 382 12.17 -4.88 28.59
C GLN A 382 13.31 -5.80 28.15
N LYS A 383 14.57 -5.31 28.13
CA LYS A 383 15.77 -6.11 27.81
C LYS A 383 15.91 -7.31 28.75
N ARG A 384 15.74 -7.11 30.08
CA ARG A 384 15.83 -8.19 31.08
C ARG A 384 14.73 -9.24 30.91
N VAL A 385 13.47 -8.81 30.77
CA VAL A 385 12.29 -9.69 30.66
C VAL A 385 12.27 -10.46 29.34
N SER A 386 12.68 -9.84 28.23
CA SER A 386 12.78 -10.51 26.93
C SER A 386 13.89 -11.56 26.93
N LEU A 387 15.12 -11.19 27.32
CA LEU A 387 16.27 -12.08 27.35
C LEU A 387 15.99 -13.33 28.21
N GLY A 388 15.38 -13.15 29.38
CA GLY A 388 15.01 -14.25 30.29
C GLY A 388 13.87 -15.15 29.80
N ARG A 389 13.10 -14.73 28.78
CA ARG A 389 11.95 -15.49 28.23
C ARG A 389 12.21 -16.12 26.85
N THR A 390 12.99 -15.45 26.00
CA THR A 390 13.17 -15.84 24.59
C THR A 390 14.63 -16.12 24.21
N GLY A 391 15.58 -15.86 25.11
CA GLY A 391 17.01 -15.89 24.79
C GLY A 391 17.47 -14.77 23.85
N ARG A 392 16.62 -13.77 23.59
CA ARG A 392 16.93 -12.60 22.76
C ARG A 392 16.53 -11.31 23.47
N VAL A 393 17.35 -10.28 23.32
CA VAL A 393 17.01 -8.94 23.76
C VAL A 393 15.98 -8.36 22.78
N VAL A 394 14.85 -7.90 23.30
CA VAL A 394 13.76 -7.24 22.56
C VAL A 394 13.32 -6.01 23.36
N ILE A 395 13.14 -4.89 22.66
CA ILE A 395 12.67 -3.62 23.23
C ILE A 395 11.53 -3.13 22.36
N LEU A 396 10.34 -2.96 22.92
CA LEU A 396 9.17 -2.48 22.18
C LEU A 396 8.96 -0.99 22.42
N SER A 397 9.13 -0.19 21.36
CA SER A 397 8.78 1.23 21.36
C SER A 397 7.34 1.48 21.81
N TYR A 398 7.14 2.48 22.67
CA TYR A 398 5.83 2.97 23.10
C TYR A 398 5.20 3.78 21.96
N LEU A 399 4.10 3.30 21.39
CA LEU A 399 3.50 3.89 20.19
C LEU A 399 2.51 4.99 20.57
N CYS A 400 2.84 6.25 20.28
CA CYS A 400 1.85 7.33 20.32
C CYS A 400 0.85 7.14 19.15
N ALA A 401 -0.45 7.26 19.45
CA ALA A 401 -1.50 7.20 18.45
C ALA A 401 -1.68 8.53 17.70
N ASN A 402 -2.34 8.51 16.54
CA ASN A 402 -2.52 9.65 15.66
C ASN A 402 -3.98 10.11 15.60
N LEU A 403 -4.21 11.38 15.93
CA LEU A 403 -5.51 12.07 15.96
C LEU A 403 -6.37 11.87 14.70
N THR A 404 -5.76 11.73 13.52
CA THR A 404 -6.47 11.59 12.24
C THR A 404 -6.64 10.14 11.78
N ARG A 405 -6.14 9.15 12.54
CA ARG A 405 -6.19 7.71 12.19
C ARG A 405 -6.51 6.86 13.41
N TRP A 406 -7.79 6.82 13.80
CA TRP A 406 -8.23 6.38 15.15
C TRP A 406 -7.92 4.91 15.46
N THR A 407 -7.82 4.08 14.43
CA THR A 407 -7.31 2.68 14.48
C THR A 407 -5.93 2.56 15.15
N THR A 408 -5.12 3.61 15.15
CA THR A 408 -3.81 3.64 15.82
C THR A 408 -3.90 3.59 17.35
N HIS A 409 -5.03 3.98 17.97
CA HIS A 409 -5.21 3.86 19.42
C HIS A 409 -5.32 2.38 19.85
N CYS A 410 -6.02 1.55 19.08
CA CYS A 410 -6.07 0.11 19.31
C CYS A 410 -4.66 -0.51 19.26
N VAL A 411 -3.86 -0.17 18.25
CA VAL A 411 -2.46 -0.64 18.12
C VAL A 411 -1.58 -0.13 19.28
N ALA A 412 -1.77 1.12 19.72
CA ALA A 412 -1.06 1.70 20.85
C ALA A 412 -1.41 0.99 22.18
N PHE A 413 -2.68 0.66 22.40
CA PHE A 413 -3.14 -0.04 23.61
C PHE A 413 -2.73 -1.52 23.60
N LEU A 414 -2.83 -2.22 22.46
CA LEU A 414 -2.26 -3.56 22.26
C LEU A 414 -0.74 -3.59 22.52
N ARG A 415 -0.01 -2.55 22.10
CA ARG A 415 1.42 -2.38 22.41
C ARG A 415 1.64 -2.17 23.92
N LEU A 416 0.82 -1.35 24.58
CA LEU A 416 0.93 -1.12 26.02
C LEU A 416 0.65 -2.41 26.83
N LEU A 417 -0.33 -3.22 26.41
CA LEU A 417 -0.62 -4.53 26.98
C LEU A 417 0.53 -5.53 26.81
N LYS A 418 1.24 -5.54 25.67
CA LYS A 418 2.45 -6.37 25.49
C LYS A 418 3.54 -6.07 26.52
N VAL A 419 3.72 -4.80 26.88
CA VAL A 419 4.77 -4.35 27.81
C VAL A 419 4.32 -4.30 29.27
N LYS A 420 3.03 -4.58 29.57
CA LYS A 420 2.42 -4.66 30.91
C LYS A 420 3.33 -5.28 31.97
N LEU A 421 3.93 -6.43 31.68
CA LEU A 421 4.83 -7.12 32.61
C LEU A 421 6.13 -6.34 32.87
N ALA A 422 6.79 -5.83 31.82
CA ALA A 422 8.04 -5.09 31.98
C ALA A 422 7.82 -3.75 32.71
N LEU A 423 6.68 -3.09 32.49
CA LEU A 423 6.28 -1.91 33.24
C LEU A 423 6.04 -2.24 34.71
N ASN A 424 5.26 -3.28 35.02
CA ASN A 424 5.01 -3.72 36.39
C ASN A 424 6.30 -4.09 37.14
N SER A 425 7.16 -4.94 36.54
CA SER A 425 8.45 -5.29 37.14
C SER A 425 9.35 -4.08 37.37
N ALA A 426 9.37 -3.11 36.44
CA ALA A 426 10.16 -1.89 36.61
C ALA A 426 9.65 -0.99 37.72
N VAL A 427 8.33 -0.86 37.92
CA VAL A 427 7.80 -0.11 39.07
C VAL A 427 8.11 -0.85 40.37
N VAL A 428 7.72 -2.12 40.50
CA VAL A 428 7.93 -2.91 41.73
C VAL A 428 9.41 -2.96 42.16
N GLU A 429 10.34 -3.09 41.22
CA GLU A 429 11.78 -3.12 41.53
C GLU A 429 12.42 -1.73 41.69
N LEU A 430 11.99 -0.73 40.91
CA LEU A 430 12.75 0.50 40.65
C LEU A 430 11.95 1.80 40.85
N ARG A 431 10.76 1.78 41.48
CA ARG A 431 9.92 2.97 41.75
C ARG A 431 10.70 4.18 42.30
N PRO A 432 11.62 4.06 43.29
CA PRO A 432 12.42 5.20 43.76
C PRO A 432 13.39 5.76 42.70
N ALA A 433 13.89 4.91 41.80
CA ALA A 433 14.76 5.32 40.70
C ALA A 433 13.96 5.98 39.56
N ILE A 434 12.73 5.52 39.28
CA ILE A 434 11.79 6.14 38.34
C ILE A 434 11.43 7.56 38.79
N ILE A 435 11.00 7.73 40.05
CA ILE A 435 10.68 9.04 40.62
C ILE A 435 11.89 9.98 40.54
N LYS A 436 13.08 9.49 40.94
CA LYS A 436 14.34 10.24 40.85
C LYS A 436 14.74 10.59 39.40
N ALA A 437 14.43 9.72 38.43
CA ALA A 437 14.72 9.95 37.01
C ALA A 437 13.84 11.05 36.40
N GLN A 438 12.59 11.19 36.85
CA GLN A 438 11.70 12.28 36.45
C GLN A 438 12.03 13.60 37.16
N VAL A 439 12.17 13.59 38.49
CA VAL A 439 12.48 14.80 39.28
C VAL A 439 13.85 15.38 38.90
N GLY A 440 14.84 14.52 38.66
CA GLY A 440 16.16 14.91 38.15
C GLY A 440 16.93 15.85 39.07
N VAL A 441 16.91 17.14 38.75
CA VAL A 441 17.54 18.24 39.53
C VAL A 441 16.53 19.29 39.99
N ALA A 442 15.23 19.09 39.76
CA ALA A 442 14.18 20.03 40.18
C ALA A 442 14.04 20.03 41.71
N THR A 443 14.08 21.22 42.31
CA THR A 443 13.97 21.41 43.76
C THR A 443 12.69 22.17 44.12
N ALA A 444 12.41 22.30 45.42
CA ALA A 444 11.25 23.00 45.96
C ALA A 444 9.89 22.51 45.40
N ALA A 445 9.05 23.43 44.90
CA ALA A 445 7.67 23.11 44.51
C ALA A 445 7.58 22.22 43.26
N GLU A 446 8.39 22.50 42.24
CA GLU A 446 8.37 21.73 40.99
C GLU A 446 8.90 20.31 41.18
N GLY A 447 9.93 20.13 42.02
CA GLY A 447 10.41 18.79 42.40
C GLY A 447 9.33 17.95 43.09
N ARG A 448 8.47 18.56 43.92
CA ARG A 448 7.31 17.86 44.52
C ARG A 448 6.22 17.55 43.50
N ARG A 449 5.95 18.47 42.56
CA ARG A 449 4.97 18.26 41.49
C ARG A 449 5.37 17.07 40.61
N LEU A 450 6.63 17.03 40.17
CA LEU A 450 7.20 15.95 39.36
C LEU A 450 7.29 14.62 40.13
N ALA A 451 7.46 14.63 41.45
CA ALA A 451 7.42 13.42 42.27
C ALA A 451 6.00 12.83 42.33
N ALA A 452 4.99 13.65 42.62
CA ALA A 452 3.59 13.21 42.69
C ALA A 452 3.05 12.75 41.32
N ASP A 453 3.50 13.38 40.23
CA ASP A 453 3.21 12.98 38.84
C ASP A 453 3.82 11.59 38.52
N ALA A 454 5.09 11.37 38.90
CA ALA A 454 5.75 10.07 38.79
C ALA A 454 5.06 8.98 39.62
N GLU A 455 4.68 9.31 40.87
CA GLU A 455 3.96 8.40 41.77
C GLU A 455 2.60 8.01 41.20
N THR A 456 1.81 8.98 40.71
CA THR A 456 0.50 8.73 40.09
C THR A 456 0.61 7.79 38.88
N HIS A 457 1.64 7.95 38.05
CA HIS A 457 1.88 7.04 36.92
C HIS A 457 2.38 5.66 37.35
N CYS A 458 3.13 5.56 38.47
CA CYS A 458 3.53 4.28 39.05
C CYS A 458 2.33 3.53 39.65
N ASP A 459 1.47 4.22 40.41
CA ASP A 459 0.25 3.65 41.01
C ASP A 459 -0.70 3.11 39.93
N LEU A 460 -0.87 3.85 38.83
CA LEU A 460 -1.68 3.44 37.68
C LEU A 460 -1.07 2.24 36.92
N ILE A 461 0.25 2.05 36.95
CA ILE A 461 0.91 0.87 36.39
C ILE A 461 0.78 -0.34 37.33
N GLU A 462 0.75 -0.15 38.64
CA GLU A 462 0.58 -1.23 39.62
C GLU A 462 -0.89 -1.65 39.82
N ASP A 463 -1.88 -0.78 39.49
CA ASP A 463 -3.31 -1.09 39.57
C ASP A 463 -3.76 -2.17 38.56
N PRO A 464 -4.25 -3.35 39.02
CA PRO A 464 -4.81 -4.36 38.12
C PRO A 464 -6.09 -3.91 37.43
N SER A 465 -6.83 -2.95 38.01
CA SER A 465 -8.14 -2.49 37.52
C SER A 465 -8.00 -1.72 36.20
N PHE A 466 -7.02 -0.80 36.13
CA PHE A 466 -6.61 -0.14 34.89
C PHE A 466 -6.27 -1.14 33.79
N TRP A 467 -5.46 -2.15 34.09
CA TRP A 467 -5.06 -3.14 33.10
C TRP A 467 -6.22 -4.01 32.61
N ASN A 468 -7.09 -4.46 33.51
CA ASN A 468 -8.27 -5.25 33.16
C ASN A 468 -9.25 -4.42 32.32
N GLY A 469 -9.44 -3.14 32.68
CA GLY A 469 -10.19 -2.18 31.88
C GLY A 469 -9.57 -1.97 30.49
N LEU A 470 -8.25 -1.87 30.39
CA LEU A 470 -7.57 -1.72 29.10
C LEU A 470 -7.72 -2.95 28.20
N GLU A 471 -7.70 -4.15 28.78
CA GLU A 471 -8.00 -5.40 28.07
C GLU A 471 -9.46 -5.47 27.59
N GLN A 472 -10.42 -4.92 28.35
CA GLN A 472 -11.81 -4.76 27.89
C GLN A 472 -11.92 -3.72 26.76
N VAL A 473 -11.39 -2.51 26.94
CA VAL A 473 -11.43 -1.44 25.94
C VAL A 473 -10.82 -1.89 24.61
N VAL A 474 -9.68 -2.60 24.65
CA VAL A 474 -9.09 -3.21 23.45
C VAL A 474 -10.05 -4.23 22.81
N GLY A 475 -10.67 -5.10 23.61
CA GLY A 475 -11.64 -6.09 23.12
C GLY A 475 -12.89 -5.50 22.47
N ASP A 476 -13.32 -4.30 22.90
CA ASP A 476 -14.48 -3.60 22.33
C ASP A 476 -14.14 -2.79 21.07
N ILE A 477 -12.96 -2.14 21.03
CA ILE A 477 -12.56 -1.30 19.89
C ILE A 477 -11.88 -2.07 18.75
N GLU A 478 -11.30 -3.25 19.03
CA GLU A 478 -10.64 -4.10 18.02
C GLU A 478 -11.59 -4.50 16.88
N PRO A 479 -12.83 -4.98 17.12
CA PRO A 479 -13.82 -5.25 16.06
C PRO A 479 -14.15 -4.00 15.22
N ILE A 480 -14.29 -2.83 15.85
CA ILE A 480 -14.55 -1.55 15.15
C ILE A 480 -13.39 -1.18 14.24
N CYS A 481 -12.16 -1.33 14.74
CA CYS A 481 -10.94 -1.06 13.98
C CYS A 481 -10.76 -2.03 12.81
N TYR A 482 -11.08 -3.32 13.00
CA TYR A 482 -11.07 -4.32 11.93
C TYR A 482 -12.10 -4.00 10.83
N GLY A 483 -13.33 -3.68 11.21
CA GLY A 483 -14.38 -3.25 10.28
C GLY A 483 -13.99 -1.98 9.51
N THR A 484 -13.40 -0.99 10.18
CA THR A 484 -12.85 0.22 9.54
C THR A 484 -11.78 -0.16 8.49
N ASN A 485 -10.85 -1.04 8.85
CA ASN A 485 -9.77 -1.48 7.95
C ASN A 485 -10.29 -2.25 6.72
N ILE A 486 -11.36 -3.05 6.85
CA ILE A 486 -12.09 -3.62 5.71
C ILE A 486 -12.71 -2.50 4.87
N ASN A 487 -13.49 -1.63 5.50
CA ASN A 487 -14.30 -0.62 4.80
C ASN A 487 -13.45 0.49 4.14
N GLN A 488 -12.15 0.58 4.42
CA GLN A 488 -11.15 1.40 3.70
C GLN A 488 -10.48 0.71 2.48
N LYS A 489 -10.90 -0.49 2.04
CA LYS A 489 -10.34 -1.14 0.83
C LYS A 489 -11.09 -0.68 -0.43
N ASP A 490 -10.35 -0.38 -1.50
CA ASP A 490 -10.90 -0.02 -2.82
C ASP A 490 -11.83 -1.06 -3.45
N SER A 491 -11.80 -2.31 -2.99
CA SER A 491 -12.64 -3.40 -3.51
C SER A 491 -13.64 -3.93 -2.45
N THR A 492 -13.88 -3.19 -1.36
CA THR A 492 -14.86 -3.61 -0.35
C THR A 492 -16.26 -3.40 -0.89
N ARG A 493 -16.97 -4.52 -0.97
CA ARG A 493 -18.32 -4.64 -1.51
C ARG A 493 -19.38 -4.45 -0.43
N LEU A 494 -20.62 -4.19 -0.85
CA LEU A 494 -21.75 -3.97 0.06
C LEU A 494 -22.10 -5.19 0.94
N ASP A 495 -21.90 -6.42 0.47
CA ASP A 495 -22.11 -7.64 1.27
C ASP A 495 -21.14 -7.72 2.46
N GLN A 496 -19.88 -7.32 2.23
CA GLN A 496 -18.84 -7.29 3.26
C GLN A 496 -19.13 -6.20 4.30
N ILE A 497 -19.64 -5.04 3.88
CA ILE A 497 -20.08 -3.97 4.78
C ILE A 497 -21.20 -4.48 5.69
N LEU A 498 -22.24 -5.12 5.12
CA LEU A 498 -23.36 -5.66 5.91
C LEU A 498 -22.90 -6.72 6.91
N LEU A 499 -22.00 -7.63 6.53
CA LEU A 499 -21.44 -8.64 7.43
C LEU A 499 -20.58 -8.03 8.55
N THR A 500 -19.78 -7.00 8.27
CA THR A 500 -19.04 -6.29 9.34
C THR A 500 -19.97 -5.56 10.31
N LEU A 501 -21.07 -4.98 9.81
CA LEU A 501 -22.08 -4.30 10.63
C LEU A 501 -22.87 -5.29 11.50
N ALA A 502 -23.27 -6.43 10.94
CA ALA A 502 -23.91 -7.53 11.66
C ALA A 502 -22.98 -8.11 12.75
N GLY A 503 -21.69 -8.30 12.45
CA GLY A 503 -20.68 -8.75 13.42
C GLY A 503 -20.55 -7.77 14.60
N MET A 504 -20.52 -6.46 14.34
CA MET A 504 -20.50 -5.45 15.39
C MET A 504 -21.81 -5.41 16.20
N TYR A 505 -22.96 -5.60 15.56
CA TYR A 505 -24.25 -5.69 16.25
C TYR A 505 -24.30 -6.87 17.21
N LEU A 506 -23.84 -8.05 16.77
CA LEU A 506 -23.78 -9.25 17.61
C LEU A 506 -22.77 -9.09 18.76
N HIS A 507 -21.58 -8.54 18.49
CA HIS A 507 -20.58 -8.24 19.51
C HIS A 507 -21.14 -7.31 20.62
N PHE A 508 -21.72 -6.17 20.26
CA PHE A 508 -22.35 -5.28 21.25
C PHE A 508 -23.68 -5.81 21.82
N SER A 509 -24.28 -6.84 21.21
CA SER A 509 -25.42 -7.55 21.81
C SER A 509 -24.98 -8.45 22.98
N GLU A 510 -23.74 -8.93 22.97
CA GLU A 510 -23.13 -9.80 23.98
C GLU A 510 -22.28 -9.04 25.02
N HIS A 511 -22.15 -7.71 24.90
CA HIS A 511 -21.33 -6.88 25.80
C HIS A 511 -21.81 -6.96 27.27
N PRO A 512 -20.91 -7.14 28.26
CA PRO A 512 -21.28 -7.40 29.65
C PRO A 512 -22.08 -6.28 30.31
N GLU A 513 -21.73 -5.01 30.05
CA GLU A 513 -22.54 -3.88 30.53
C GLU A 513 -23.80 -3.72 29.68
N ALA A 514 -24.96 -3.98 30.30
CA ALA A 514 -26.25 -3.96 29.64
C ALA A 514 -26.64 -2.57 29.09
N GLU A 515 -26.21 -1.49 29.74
CA GLU A 515 -26.46 -0.12 29.27
C GLU A 515 -25.68 0.18 27.98
N VAL A 516 -24.39 -0.19 27.93
CA VAL A 516 -23.54 -0.08 26.74
C VAL A 516 -24.12 -0.94 25.62
N ALA A 517 -24.52 -2.18 25.92
CA ALA A 517 -25.16 -3.07 24.95
C ALA A 517 -26.43 -2.44 24.35
N ALA A 518 -27.33 -1.90 25.18
CA ALA A 518 -28.56 -1.27 24.74
C ALA A 518 -28.30 0.00 23.90
N ALA A 519 -27.40 0.87 24.34
CA ALA A 519 -27.08 2.12 23.66
C ALA A 519 -26.31 1.91 22.34
N MET A 520 -25.36 0.98 22.30
CA MET A 520 -24.62 0.65 21.07
C MET A 520 -25.53 -0.04 20.05
N LYS A 521 -26.39 -0.99 20.46
CA LYS A 521 -27.44 -1.53 19.58
C LYS A 521 -28.31 -0.43 18.99
N LYS A 522 -28.80 0.51 19.81
CA LYS A 522 -29.62 1.65 19.33
C LYS A 522 -28.89 2.49 18.27
N ARG A 523 -27.60 2.75 18.44
CA ARG A 523 -26.79 3.56 17.51
C ARG A 523 -26.50 2.82 16.19
N LEU A 524 -26.18 1.52 16.26
CA LEU A 524 -26.01 0.66 15.08
C LEU A 524 -27.30 0.54 14.26
N GLU A 525 -28.44 0.33 14.92
CA GLU A 525 -29.76 0.28 14.28
C GLU A 525 -30.14 1.61 13.62
N LYS A 526 -29.76 2.76 14.20
CA LYS A 526 -29.98 4.08 13.59
C LYS A 526 -29.16 4.24 12.31
N ARG A 527 -27.85 3.98 12.36
CA ARG A 527 -26.96 4.00 11.16
C ARG A 527 -27.43 3.03 10.07
N TRP A 528 -28.10 1.94 10.45
CA TRP A 528 -28.70 0.97 9.52
C TRP A 528 -30.09 1.40 9.00
N LYS A 529 -30.92 2.11 9.78
CA LYS A 529 -32.17 2.76 9.30
C LYS A 529 -31.85 3.79 8.22
N ASP A 530 -30.84 4.63 8.47
CA ASP A 530 -30.57 5.83 7.68
C ASP A 530 -29.71 5.55 6.41
N CYS A 531 -29.59 4.27 6.02
CA CYS A 531 -28.91 3.82 4.81
C CYS A 531 -29.90 3.13 3.84
N ASP A 532 -29.54 3.05 2.55
CA ASP A 532 -30.33 2.30 1.56
C ASP A 532 -30.15 0.78 1.76
N GLN A 533 -30.85 0.22 2.73
CA GLN A 533 -30.74 -1.18 3.13
C GLN A 533 -30.86 -2.17 1.97
N GLN A 534 -31.61 -1.83 0.92
CA GLN A 534 -31.87 -2.73 -0.21
C GLN A 534 -30.60 -3.05 -1.00
N ILE A 535 -29.66 -2.09 -1.18
CA ILE A 535 -28.41 -2.37 -1.89
C ILE A 535 -27.50 -3.32 -1.10
N PHE A 536 -27.48 -3.20 0.24
CA PHE A 536 -26.69 -4.08 1.12
C PHE A 536 -27.29 -5.48 1.26
N LEU A 537 -28.61 -5.56 1.49
CA LEU A 537 -29.34 -6.81 1.59
C LEU A 537 -29.24 -7.62 0.29
N LEU A 538 -29.47 -6.98 -0.86
CA LEU A 538 -29.38 -7.67 -2.14
C LEU A 538 -27.95 -8.11 -2.46
N ALA A 539 -26.92 -7.30 -2.17
CA ALA A 539 -25.54 -7.72 -2.40
C ALA A 539 -25.16 -8.97 -1.59
N LEU A 540 -25.62 -9.08 -0.33
CA LEU A 540 -25.38 -10.28 0.48
C LEU A 540 -26.19 -11.49 0.03
N VAL A 541 -27.48 -11.30 -0.28
CA VAL A 541 -28.35 -12.36 -0.83
C VAL A 541 -27.81 -12.89 -2.16
N LEU A 542 -27.25 -12.03 -3.01
CA LEU A 542 -26.67 -12.35 -4.31
C LEU A 542 -25.21 -12.81 -4.23
N ASN A 543 -24.56 -12.81 -3.06
CA ASN A 543 -23.26 -13.46 -2.91
C ASN A 543 -23.49 -14.99 -2.93
N PRO A 544 -22.97 -15.75 -3.92
CA PRO A 544 -23.30 -17.16 -4.09
C PRO A 544 -22.80 -18.03 -2.91
N PHE A 545 -21.67 -17.68 -2.31
CA PHE A 545 -21.06 -18.37 -1.17
C PHE A 545 -21.79 -18.12 0.16
N GLU A 546 -22.52 -17.00 0.29
CA GLU A 546 -23.18 -16.59 1.54
C GLU A 546 -24.71 -16.76 1.45
N GLY A 547 -25.32 -16.28 0.37
CA GLY A 547 -26.75 -16.41 0.05
C GLY A 547 -27.68 -15.98 1.19
N LEU A 548 -28.69 -16.82 1.48
CA LEU A 548 -29.60 -16.62 2.61
C LEU A 548 -29.07 -17.18 3.95
N SER A 549 -27.96 -17.94 3.96
CA SER A 549 -27.43 -18.65 5.15
C SER A 549 -26.98 -17.75 6.30
N ARG A 550 -26.79 -16.45 6.03
CA ARG A 550 -26.29 -15.47 7.00
C ARG A 550 -27.39 -14.73 7.75
N PHE A 551 -28.66 -14.90 7.37
CA PHE A 551 -29.79 -14.30 8.06
C PHE A 551 -30.39 -15.28 9.07
N GLY A 552 -30.85 -14.77 10.22
CA GLY A 552 -31.61 -15.58 11.18
C GLY A 552 -33.04 -15.85 10.71
N ASP A 553 -33.68 -16.89 11.25
CA ASP A 553 -35.04 -17.31 10.87
C ASP A 553 -36.08 -16.18 10.99
N SER A 554 -35.85 -15.25 11.93
CA SER A 554 -36.67 -14.05 12.16
C SER A 554 -36.65 -13.04 11.01
N ALA A 555 -35.65 -13.08 10.13
CA ALA A 555 -35.45 -12.08 9.08
C ALA A 555 -36.63 -11.99 8.09
N GLY A 556 -37.39 -13.09 7.94
CA GLY A 556 -38.60 -13.14 7.14
C GLY A 556 -38.38 -12.82 5.65
N LEU A 557 -37.16 -13.00 5.14
CA LEU A 557 -36.74 -12.73 3.76
C LEU A 557 -37.19 -13.87 2.84
N ASN A 558 -38.44 -13.83 2.38
CA ASN A 558 -38.97 -14.81 1.42
C ASN A 558 -38.73 -14.38 -0.05
N HIS A 559 -38.84 -15.34 -0.97
CA HIS A 559 -38.51 -15.16 -2.39
C HIS A 559 -39.35 -14.03 -3.04
N ILE A 560 -40.61 -13.84 -2.62
CA ILE A 560 -41.50 -12.79 -3.14
C ILE A 560 -41.02 -11.39 -2.70
N LYS A 561 -40.70 -11.22 -1.41
CA LYS A 561 -40.13 -9.96 -0.89
C LYS A 561 -38.81 -9.61 -1.56
N LEU A 562 -37.94 -10.61 -1.71
CA LEU A 562 -36.62 -10.48 -2.34
C LEU A 562 -36.74 -10.11 -3.82
N ASN A 563 -37.61 -10.79 -4.59
CA ASN A 563 -37.84 -10.44 -5.99
C ASN A 563 -38.43 -9.03 -6.12
N GLY A 564 -39.30 -8.61 -5.19
CA GLY A 564 -39.79 -7.24 -5.10
C GLY A 564 -38.69 -6.20 -4.82
N MET A 565 -37.67 -6.55 -4.02
CA MET A 565 -36.48 -5.70 -3.82
C MET A 565 -35.64 -5.63 -5.11
N VAL A 566 -35.33 -6.77 -5.72
CA VAL A 566 -34.56 -6.85 -6.99
C VAL A 566 -35.23 -6.01 -8.07
N LEU A 567 -36.54 -6.20 -8.32
CA LEU A 567 -37.27 -5.44 -9.34
C LEU A 567 -37.31 -3.94 -9.04
N ARG A 568 -37.44 -3.50 -7.78
CA ARG A 568 -37.37 -2.07 -7.44
C ARG A 568 -35.99 -1.49 -7.72
N LEU A 569 -34.91 -2.16 -7.30
CA LEU A 569 -33.55 -1.66 -7.50
C LEU A 569 -33.14 -1.73 -8.98
N TYR A 570 -33.54 -2.78 -9.70
CA TYR A 570 -33.35 -2.91 -11.15
C TYR A 570 -34.07 -1.79 -11.91
N ARG A 571 -35.37 -1.59 -11.66
CA ARG A 571 -36.15 -0.46 -12.23
C ARG A 571 -35.54 0.89 -11.91
N ARG A 572 -35.02 1.08 -10.69
CA ARG A 572 -34.34 2.30 -10.27
C ARG A 572 -33.12 2.56 -11.15
N LEU A 573 -32.19 1.61 -11.29
CA LEU A 573 -31.03 1.76 -12.18
C LEU A 573 -31.46 1.98 -13.65
N GLN A 574 -32.45 1.23 -14.13
CA GLN A 574 -33.00 1.35 -15.49
C GLN A 574 -33.85 2.61 -15.73
N SER A 575 -34.09 3.44 -14.71
CA SER A 575 -34.82 4.72 -14.85
C SER A 575 -33.95 5.85 -15.44
N ARG A 576 -32.67 5.57 -15.71
CA ARG A 576 -31.68 6.51 -16.24
C ARG A 576 -32.11 7.13 -17.59
N PRO A 577 -31.94 8.44 -17.83
CA PRO A 577 -32.47 9.12 -19.03
C PRO A 577 -31.90 8.67 -20.38
N ASP A 578 -30.70 8.06 -20.39
CA ASP A 578 -30.07 7.51 -21.61
C ASP A 578 -30.52 6.08 -21.93
N ASN A 579 -31.36 5.46 -21.09
CA ASN A 579 -31.92 4.15 -21.39
C ASN A 579 -32.97 4.23 -22.51
N LEU A 580 -32.58 3.83 -23.72
CA LEU A 580 -33.43 3.79 -24.91
C LEU A 580 -34.40 2.59 -24.97
N ASP A 581 -34.40 1.67 -23.99
CA ASP A 581 -35.31 0.52 -23.98
C ASP A 581 -36.78 0.99 -24.01
N GLY A 582 -37.55 0.50 -24.98
CA GLY A 582 -39.01 0.66 -25.00
C GLY A 582 -39.71 -0.14 -23.88
N PRO A 583 -40.96 0.21 -23.51
CA PRO A 583 -41.66 -0.43 -22.38
C PRO A 583 -41.75 -1.96 -22.46
N GLU A 584 -41.90 -2.52 -23.66
CA GLU A 584 -41.94 -3.96 -23.91
C GLU A 584 -40.58 -4.63 -23.63
N VAL A 585 -39.47 -4.00 -24.04
CA VAL A 585 -38.10 -4.48 -23.79
C VAL A 585 -37.80 -4.46 -22.29
N ARG A 586 -38.16 -3.37 -21.59
CA ARG A 586 -38.04 -3.30 -20.12
C ARG A 586 -38.85 -4.41 -19.44
N ALA A 587 -40.10 -4.63 -19.87
CA ALA A 587 -40.94 -5.71 -19.37
C ALA A 587 -40.42 -7.12 -19.71
N GLN A 588 -39.66 -7.29 -20.80
CA GLN A 588 -38.96 -8.55 -21.09
C GLN A 588 -37.75 -8.75 -20.17
N LYS A 589 -36.91 -7.72 -19.99
CA LYS A 589 -35.75 -7.77 -19.10
C LYS A 589 -36.15 -8.01 -17.63
N GLU A 590 -37.19 -7.34 -17.13
CA GLU A 590 -37.73 -7.59 -15.79
C GLU A 590 -38.21 -9.04 -15.58
N ARG A 591 -38.77 -9.67 -16.62
CA ARG A 591 -39.15 -11.09 -16.59
C ARG A 591 -37.92 -12.00 -16.57
N ALA A 592 -36.87 -11.69 -17.34
CA ALA A 592 -35.60 -12.42 -17.31
C ALA A 592 -34.91 -12.33 -15.94
N VAL A 593 -34.78 -11.10 -15.39
CA VAL A 593 -34.24 -10.85 -14.05
C VAL A 593 -35.04 -11.62 -12.99
N THR A 594 -36.37 -11.58 -13.05
CA THR A 594 -37.25 -12.34 -12.13
C THR A 594 -37.02 -13.84 -12.22
N GLY A 595 -37.00 -14.40 -13.43
CA GLY A 595 -36.80 -15.84 -13.66
C GLY A 595 -35.45 -16.32 -13.14
N ALA A 596 -34.37 -15.68 -13.58
CA ALA A 596 -33.02 -15.99 -13.14
C ALA A 596 -32.85 -15.83 -11.61
N PHE A 597 -33.44 -14.80 -11.01
CA PHE A 597 -33.30 -14.56 -9.56
C PHE A 597 -34.06 -15.60 -8.73
N LEU A 598 -35.26 -16.00 -9.16
CA LEU A 598 -36.00 -17.08 -8.50
C LEU A 598 -35.31 -18.44 -8.66
N HIS A 599 -34.69 -18.71 -9.82
CA HIS A 599 -33.85 -19.90 -10.01
C HIS A 599 -32.62 -19.90 -9.11
N PHE A 600 -31.95 -18.76 -8.96
CA PHE A 600 -30.81 -18.59 -8.05
C PHE A 600 -31.22 -18.80 -6.58
N LEU A 601 -32.29 -18.17 -6.10
CA LEU A 601 -32.77 -18.36 -4.73
C LEU A 601 -33.17 -19.81 -4.42
N ALA A 602 -33.69 -20.54 -5.42
CA ALA A 602 -34.04 -21.95 -5.28
C ALA A 602 -32.87 -22.92 -5.52
N MET A 603 -31.70 -22.44 -5.98
CA MET A 603 -30.60 -23.26 -6.50
C MET A 603 -31.08 -24.29 -7.54
N THR A 604 -31.70 -23.79 -8.61
CA THR A 604 -32.28 -24.59 -9.71
C THR A 604 -31.89 -24.04 -11.08
N GLY A 605 -32.17 -24.80 -12.14
CA GLY A 605 -31.88 -24.39 -13.51
C GLY A 605 -30.38 -24.15 -13.70
N PRO A 606 -29.94 -22.99 -14.22
CA PRO A 606 -28.52 -22.64 -14.39
C PRO A 606 -27.66 -22.69 -13.11
N PHE A 607 -28.26 -22.76 -11.92
CA PHE A 607 -27.56 -22.77 -10.63
C PHE A 607 -27.62 -24.13 -9.91
N ALA A 608 -28.18 -25.17 -10.53
CA ALA A 608 -28.55 -26.41 -9.84
C ALA A 608 -27.36 -27.16 -9.19
N SER A 609 -26.19 -27.19 -9.85
CA SER A 609 -24.99 -27.85 -9.32
C SER A 609 -24.07 -26.93 -8.51
N TRP A 610 -24.40 -25.64 -8.36
CA TRP A 610 -23.51 -24.68 -7.70
C TRP A 610 -23.13 -25.10 -6.28
N ARG A 611 -24.07 -25.70 -5.51
CA ARG A 611 -23.80 -26.17 -4.14
C ARG A 611 -22.91 -27.41 -4.06
N ASP A 612 -22.76 -28.16 -5.15
CA ASP A 612 -21.84 -29.30 -5.23
C ASP A 612 -20.47 -28.88 -5.81
N GLU A 613 -20.40 -27.74 -6.52
CA GLU A 613 -19.21 -27.23 -7.22
C GLU A 613 -18.52 -26.04 -6.52
N GLU A 614 -19.11 -25.42 -5.50
CA GLU A 614 -18.60 -24.14 -4.94
C GLU A 614 -17.26 -24.23 -4.20
N ASP A 615 -16.92 -25.40 -3.64
CA ASP A 615 -15.61 -25.66 -3.02
C ASP A 615 -14.49 -25.89 -4.07
N ASP A 616 -14.83 -26.38 -5.27
CA ASP A 616 -13.89 -26.57 -6.38
C ASP A 616 -13.67 -25.28 -7.19
N PHE A 617 -14.48 -24.23 -6.97
CA PHE A 617 -14.38 -22.98 -7.71
C PHE A 617 -13.10 -22.18 -7.34
N PRO A 618 -12.20 -21.87 -8.30
CA PRO A 618 -10.80 -21.53 -8.01
C PRO A 618 -10.56 -20.15 -7.36
N VAL A 619 -11.60 -19.34 -7.18
CA VAL A 619 -11.52 -18.00 -6.56
C VAL A 619 -12.80 -17.69 -5.77
N GLN A 620 -12.68 -17.51 -4.45
CA GLN A 620 -13.79 -17.06 -3.58
C GLN A 620 -14.08 -15.55 -3.75
N ASP A 621 -14.40 -15.13 -4.98
CA ASP A 621 -14.88 -13.79 -5.31
C ASP A 621 -16.19 -13.86 -6.10
N PRO A 622 -17.33 -13.44 -5.50
CA PRO A 622 -18.64 -13.33 -6.15
C PRO A 622 -18.62 -12.65 -7.53
N THR A 623 -17.73 -11.67 -7.75
CA THR A 623 -17.66 -10.97 -9.05
C THR A 623 -17.15 -11.87 -10.17
N VAL A 624 -16.27 -12.82 -9.87
CA VAL A 624 -15.77 -13.82 -10.84
C VAL A 624 -16.87 -14.83 -11.17
N VAL A 625 -17.57 -15.33 -10.13
CA VAL A 625 -18.70 -16.25 -10.29
C VAL A 625 -19.83 -15.63 -11.13
N TRP A 626 -20.24 -14.40 -10.82
CA TRP A 626 -21.27 -13.72 -11.61
C TRP A 626 -20.83 -13.32 -13.02
N THR A 627 -19.52 -13.15 -13.28
CA THR A 627 -19.00 -12.99 -14.65
C THR A 627 -19.11 -14.29 -15.45
N ALA A 628 -18.90 -15.45 -14.82
CA ALA A 628 -19.17 -16.75 -15.44
C ALA A 628 -20.67 -16.94 -15.70
N PHE A 629 -21.53 -16.71 -14.71
CA PHE A 629 -22.98 -16.80 -14.88
C PHE A 629 -23.55 -15.79 -15.90
N GLN A 630 -22.96 -14.60 -16.05
CA GLN A 630 -23.36 -13.64 -17.09
C GLN A 630 -23.19 -14.20 -18.52
N SER A 631 -22.31 -15.18 -18.72
CA SER A 631 -22.12 -15.86 -20.01
C SER A 631 -23.27 -16.81 -20.37
N ILE A 632 -24.18 -17.12 -19.44
CA ILE A 632 -25.38 -17.94 -19.67
C ILE A 632 -26.51 -17.01 -20.12
N PRO A 633 -27.10 -17.18 -21.34
CA PRO A 633 -28.07 -16.23 -21.89
C PRO A 633 -29.31 -15.99 -21.01
N GLU A 634 -29.78 -17.02 -20.29
CA GLU A 634 -30.92 -16.94 -19.38
C GLU A 634 -30.64 -16.12 -18.11
N VAL A 635 -29.36 -15.99 -17.73
CA VAL A 635 -28.90 -15.30 -16.52
C VAL A 635 -28.27 -13.94 -16.83
N ALA A 636 -27.84 -13.70 -18.08
CA ALA A 636 -27.04 -12.54 -18.49
C ALA A 636 -27.52 -11.17 -17.99
N GLU A 637 -28.83 -10.89 -18.05
CA GLU A 637 -29.42 -9.62 -17.57
C GLU A 637 -29.36 -9.49 -16.03
N LEU A 638 -29.59 -10.59 -15.30
CA LEU A 638 -29.35 -10.63 -13.85
C LEU A 638 -27.86 -10.47 -13.56
N GLY A 639 -26.99 -11.23 -14.23
CA GLY A 639 -25.54 -11.15 -14.06
C GLY A 639 -25.00 -9.73 -14.21
N GLY A 640 -25.45 -8.99 -15.23
CA GLY A 640 -25.10 -7.57 -15.41
C GLY A 640 -25.54 -6.70 -14.23
N PHE A 641 -26.79 -6.83 -13.78
CA PHE A 641 -27.30 -6.12 -12.60
C PHE A 641 -26.52 -6.46 -11.31
N VAL A 642 -26.24 -7.74 -11.08
CA VAL A 642 -25.51 -8.21 -9.89
C VAL A 642 -24.05 -7.73 -9.91
N LEU A 643 -23.40 -7.73 -11.07
CA LEU A 643 -22.03 -7.22 -11.22
C LEU A 643 -21.95 -5.71 -10.97
N ILE A 644 -22.93 -4.92 -11.39
CA ILE A 644 -23.02 -3.49 -11.01
C ILE A 644 -23.11 -3.36 -9.49
N LEU A 645 -24.02 -4.12 -8.84
CA LEU A 645 -24.25 -4.04 -7.40
C LEU A 645 -23.04 -4.48 -6.56
N LEU A 646 -22.37 -5.57 -6.95
CA LEU A 646 -21.17 -6.09 -6.27
C LEU A 646 -19.94 -5.20 -6.49
N LYS A 647 -19.91 -4.34 -7.51
CA LYS A 647 -18.85 -3.35 -7.75
C LYS A 647 -19.11 -1.99 -7.07
N VAL A 648 -20.19 -1.84 -6.30
CA VAL A 648 -20.41 -0.63 -5.48
C VAL A 648 -19.46 -0.63 -4.29
N VAL A 649 -18.58 0.37 -4.25
CA VAL A 649 -17.57 0.56 -3.20
C VAL A 649 -17.91 1.82 -2.41
N ALA A 650 -18.55 1.61 -1.26
CA ALA A 650 -19.04 2.70 -0.41
C ALA A 650 -17.95 3.26 0.53
N ASN A 651 -16.82 3.73 -0.02
CA ASN A 651 -15.81 4.50 0.74
C ASN A 651 -15.03 5.53 -0.10
N GLN A 652 -14.39 6.47 0.59
CA GLN A 652 -13.54 7.51 0.00
C GLN A 652 -12.03 7.27 0.18
N ALA A 653 -11.60 6.05 0.56
CA ALA A 653 -10.19 5.76 0.88
C ALA A 653 -9.24 5.86 -0.33
N GLY A 654 -9.78 5.91 -1.56
CA GLY A 654 -9.06 6.34 -2.76
C GLY A 654 -8.61 7.80 -2.69
N VAL A 655 -9.46 8.69 -2.18
CA VAL A 655 -9.19 10.12 -2.02
C VAL A 655 -8.29 10.40 -0.81
N GLU A 656 -8.44 9.69 0.30
CA GLU A 656 -7.52 9.77 1.45
C GLU A 656 -6.04 9.57 1.03
N ARG A 657 -5.78 8.70 0.05
CA ARG A 657 -4.45 8.45 -0.51
C ARG A 657 -3.99 9.53 -1.48
N ILE A 658 -4.90 10.14 -2.23
CA ILE A 658 -4.62 11.37 -3.00
C ILE A 658 -4.16 12.47 -2.04
N PHE A 659 -4.82 12.65 -0.90
CA PHE A 659 -4.45 13.67 0.08
C PHE A 659 -3.11 13.38 0.77
N SER A 660 -2.81 12.10 1.03
CA SER A 660 -1.50 11.67 1.54
C SER A 660 -0.38 11.99 0.53
N ASP A 661 -0.59 11.70 -0.76
CA ASP A 661 0.32 12.07 -1.85
C ASP A 661 0.48 13.60 -2.04
N LEU A 662 -0.60 14.36 -1.85
CA LEU A 662 -0.60 15.83 -1.91
C LEU A 662 0.17 16.47 -0.74
N LYS A 663 0.05 15.95 0.50
CA LYS A 663 0.84 16.40 1.66
C LYS A 663 2.35 16.30 1.37
N VAL A 664 2.81 15.12 0.95
CA VAL A 664 4.23 14.88 0.60
C VAL A 664 4.67 15.85 -0.50
N LYS A 665 3.83 16.13 -1.51
CA LYS A 665 4.18 17.03 -2.61
C LYS A 665 4.16 18.52 -2.23
N GLN A 666 3.22 18.97 -1.41
CA GLN A 666 3.00 20.38 -1.05
C GLN A 666 3.42 20.73 0.39
N THR A 667 4.64 20.32 0.80
CA THR A 667 5.26 20.76 2.07
C THR A 667 5.42 22.29 2.14
N HIS A 668 5.66 22.87 3.33
CA HIS A 668 5.87 24.33 3.47
C HIS A 668 6.96 24.88 2.53
N ARG A 669 8.08 24.16 2.35
CA ARG A 669 9.15 24.53 1.40
C ARG A 669 8.71 24.48 -0.07
N ARG A 670 7.62 23.76 -0.39
CA ARG A 670 7.03 23.55 -1.72
C ARG A 670 5.65 24.20 -1.90
N ALA A 671 5.18 25.02 -0.95
CA ALA A 671 3.82 25.59 -0.92
C ALA A 671 3.41 26.41 -2.16
N ARG A 672 4.38 26.88 -2.97
CA ARG A 672 4.15 27.61 -4.23
C ARG A 672 3.76 26.68 -5.42
N LEU A 673 3.57 25.38 -5.19
CA LEU A 673 3.00 24.45 -6.17
C LEU A 673 1.46 24.62 -6.23
N GLY A 674 0.99 25.28 -7.29
CA GLY A 674 -0.44 25.46 -7.56
C GLY A 674 -1.16 24.18 -8.05
N LEU A 675 -2.48 24.13 -7.85
CA LEU A 675 -3.31 22.94 -8.01
C LEU A 675 -3.20 22.23 -9.39
N PRO A 676 -3.16 22.93 -10.54
CA PRO A 676 -3.01 22.27 -11.85
C PRO A 676 -1.67 21.56 -12.06
N LYS A 677 -0.67 21.85 -11.22
CA LYS A 677 0.62 21.14 -11.22
C LYS A 677 0.59 19.93 -10.28
N LEU A 678 -0.11 20.06 -9.14
CA LEU A 678 -0.32 18.96 -8.19
C LEU A 678 -1.17 17.84 -8.82
N SER A 679 -2.33 18.14 -9.42
CA SER A 679 -3.18 17.16 -10.13
C SER A 679 -2.38 16.34 -11.15
N LYS A 680 -1.52 16.98 -11.96
CA LYS A 680 -0.59 16.32 -12.90
C LYS A 680 0.42 15.41 -12.18
N MET A 681 1.04 15.89 -11.10
CA MET A 681 2.03 15.12 -10.33
C MET A 681 1.42 13.92 -9.60
N THR A 682 0.17 13.99 -9.16
CA THR A 682 -0.56 12.86 -8.55
C THR A 682 -0.96 11.83 -9.60
N LYS A 683 -1.59 12.24 -10.71
CA LYS A 683 -1.94 11.35 -11.82
C LYS A 683 -0.73 10.56 -12.35
N ILE A 684 0.40 11.23 -12.59
CA ILE A 684 1.65 10.58 -13.03
C ILE A 684 2.23 9.66 -11.95
N GLY A 685 2.23 10.08 -10.68
CA GLY A 685 2.73 9.26 -9.57
C GLY A 685 1.95 7.94 -9.41
N ALA A 686 0.63 7.99 -9.56
CA ALA A 686 -0.23 6.81 -9.53
C ALA A 686 0.06 5.84 -10.69
N ASP A 687 0.17 6.33 -11.94
CA ASP A 687 0.49 5.49 -13.10
C ASP A 687 1.90 4.85 -12.99
N ILE A 688 2.89 5.59 -12.50
CA ILE A 688 4.24 5.04 -12.24
C ILE A 688 4.20 3.97 -11.14
N LYS A 689 3.51 4.22 -10.02
CA LYS A 689 3.37 3.25 -8.91
C LYS A 689 2.67 1.97 -9.38
N ALA A 690 1.61 2.09 -10.18
CA ALA A 690 0.92 0.95 -10.79
C ALA A 690 1.82 0.15 -11.76
N LYS A 691 2.60 0.84 -12.62
CA LYS A 691 3.58 0.19 -13.52
C LYS A 691 4.68 -0.54 -12.74
N HIS A 692 5.25 0.08 -11.70
CA HIS A 692 6.27 -0.55 -10.86
C HIS A 692 5.74 -1.78 -10.13
N GLN A 693 4.48 -1.76 -9.68
CA GLN A 693 3.82 -2.90 -9.04
C GLN A 693 3.55 -4.04 -10.04
N ALA A 694 3.08 -3.72 -11.25
CA ALA A 694 2.87 -4.72 -12.32
C ALA A 694 4.18 -5.37 -12.80
N LEU A 695 5.30 -4.64 -12.75
CA LEU A 695 6.65 -5.14 -13.09
C LEU A 695 7.39 -5.77 -11.89
N GLY A 696 6.81 -5.78 -10.69
CA GLY A 696 7.47 -6.26 -9.46
C GLY A 696 8.67 -5.41 -8.98
N LEU A 697 8.92 -4.25 -9.59
CA LEU A 697 10.04 -3.35 -9.29
C LEU A 697 9.80 -2.52 -8.03
N ALA A 698 8.54 -2.14 -7.78
CA ALA A 698 8.10 -1.81 -6.43
C ALA A 698 7.59 -3.08 -5.78
N LYS A 699 7.72 -3.18 -4.45
CA LYS A 699 6.88 -4.10 -3.69
C LYS A 699 5.43 -3.79 -4.08
N THR A 700 4.78 -4.73 -4.78
CA THR A 700 3.32 -4.84 -4.67
C THR A 700 3.03 -4.83 -3.19
N ARG A 701 2.05 -4.03 -2.75
CA ARG A 701 1.51 -4.22 -1.40
C ARG A 701 0.93 -5.62 -1.42
N GLY A 702 1.71 -6.59 -0.92
CA GLY A 702 1.40 -8.00 -1.08
C GLY A 702 -0.03 -8.19 -0.63
N LYS A 703 -0.88 -8.84 -1.47
CA LYS A 703 -2.34 -8.93 -1.26
C LYS A 703 -2.58 -8.98 0.24
N ARG A 704 -3.21 -7.93 0.83
CA ARG A 704 -3.60 -7.94 2.25
C ARG A 704 -4.15 -9.35 2.46
N LYS A 705 -3.60 -10.13 3.40
CA LYS A 705 -4.11 -11.48 3.64
C LYS A 705 -5.53 -11.32 4.16
N VAL A 706 -6.46 -11.26 3.23
CA VAL A 706 -7.87 -11.57 3.41
C VAL A 706 -7.83 -13.09 3.44
N HIS A 707 -7.93 -13.63 4.65
CA HIS A 707 -8.08 -15.07 4.85
C HIS A 707 -9.36 -15.47 4.12
N GLU A 708 -9.40 -16.62 3.45
CA GLU A 708 -10.27 -16.80 2.28
C GLU A 708 -11.77 -16.50 2.54
N SER A 709 -12.24 -16.74 3.76
CA SER A 709 -13.61 -16.44 4.19
C SER A 709 -13.74 -15.32 5.24
N THR A 710 -14.84 -14.57 5.12
CA THR A 710 -15.48 -13.69 6.11
C THR A 710 -15.54 -14.31 7.52
N ALA A 711 -15.56 -15.64 7.60
CA ALA A 711 -15.48 -16.45 8.80
C ALA A 711 -14.15 -16.33 9.59
N THR A 712 -13.18 -15.51 9.16
CA THR A 712 -11.87 -15.36 9.84
C THR A 712 -11.60 -13.89 10.14
N LEU A 713 -12.23 -13.40 11.20
CA LEU A 713 -12.09 -12.03 11.75
C LEU A 713 -10.77 -11.87 12.55
N LEU A 714 -9.70 -12.49 12.03
CA LEU A 714 -8.49 -12.90 12.75
C LEU A 714 -7.25 -12.83 11.83
N ALA A 715 -6.80 -11.61 11.48
CA ALA A 715 -5.44 -11.29 11.03
C ALA A 715 -5.32 -9.78 10.74
N VAL A 716 -4.20 -9.14 11.12
CA VAL A 716 -3.95 -7.70 10.89
C VAL A 716 -3.01 -7.47 9.68
N PRO A 717 -3.47 -6.81 8.59
CA PRO A 717 -2.61 -6.51 7.44
C PRO A 717 -1.72 -5.27 7.65
N ARG A 718 -0.64 -5.45 8.43
CA ARG A 718 0.61 -4.65 8.47
C ARG A 718 0.49 -3.12 8.33
N TYR A 719 0.68 -2.41 9.44
CA TYR A 719 0.80 -0.95 9.46
C TYR A 719 2.14 -0.38 8.97
N CYS A 720 3.18 -1.20 8.75
CA CYS A 720 4.48 -0.72 8.27
C CYS A 720 4.39 0.06 6.94
N ASP A 721 3.49 -0.34 6.05
CA ASP A 721 3.24 0.33 4.77
C ASP A 721 2.66 1.75 4.94
N LEU A 722 2.08 2.07 6.10
CA LEU A 722 1.54 3.39 6.46
C LEU A 722 2.52 4.24 7.30
N LEU A 723 3.63 3.65 7.73
CA LEU A 723 4.72 4.33 8.44
C LEU A 723 5.86 4.72 7.48
N ALA A 724 6.10 3.95 6.42
CA ALA A 724 7.01 4.33 5.34
C ALA A 724 6.56 5.65 4.64
N ASP A 725 5.24 5.86 4.52
CA ASP A 725 4.66 7.12 4.03
C ASP A 725 4.76 8.29 5.06
N GLN A 726 5.32 8.09 6.27
CA GLN A 726 5.51 9.13 7.31
C GLN A 726 6.95 9.66 7.43
N GLU A 727 7.94 9.07 6.75
CA GLU A 727 9.32 9.58 6.77
C GLU A 727 9.47 10.95 6.06
N ASP A 728 8.49 11.32 5.22
CA ASP A 728 8.41 12.59 4.49
C ASP A 728 7.46 13.64 5.15
N GLU A 729 6.79 13.34 6.28
CA GLU A 729 6.00 14.36 7.01
C GLU A 729 6.91 15.23 7.89
N ASP A 730 6.79 16.56 7.78
CA ASP A 730 7.61 17.56 8.49
C ASP A 730 7.50 17.33 10.02
N GLU A 731 8.63 17.16 10.72
CA GLU A 731 8.64 16.81 12.15
C GLU A 731 7.84 17.80 13.01
N THR A 732 7.77 19.06 12.57
CA THR A 732 7.02 20.14 13.23
C THR A 732 5.50 20.00 13.11
N GLU A 733 4.99 19.21 12.16
CA GLU A 733 3.58 18.77 12.11
C GLU A 733 3.38 17.36 12.67
N ARG A 734 4.38 16.47 12.54
CA ARG A 734 4.37 15.12 13.16
C ARG A 734 4.10 15.20 14.67
N GLY A 735 4.73 16.15 15.36
CA GLY A 735 4.48 16.45 16.78
C GLY A 735 3.12 17.08 17.11
N ARG A 736 2.31 17.49 16.13
CA ARG A 736 0.96 18.05 16.31
C ARG A 736 -0.17 17.05 16.03
N LEU A 737 0.12 15.96 15.32
CA LEU A 737 -0.85 14.93 14.96
C LEU A 737 -0.81 13.70 15.87
N LEU A 738 0.21 13.59 16.73
CA LEU A 738 0.33 12.52 17.72
C LEU A 738 -0.29 12.93 19.05
N VAL A 739 -1.12 12.06 19.62
CA VAL A 739 -1.76 12.29 20.93
C VAL A 739 -0.73 12.01 22.03
N ASN A 740 -0.05 13.07 22.47
CA ASN A 740 1.10 13.03 23.37
C ASN A 740 0.83 13.58 24.78
N SER A 741 -0.45 13.66 25.18
CA SER A 741 -0.90 14.04 26.53
C SER A 741 -2.36 13.63 26.77
N ALA A 742 -2.77 13.57 28.05
CA ALA A 742 -4.17 13.38 28.43
C ALA A 742 -5.07 14.56 27.97
N GLU A 743 -4.54 15.79 27.97
CA GLU A 743 -5.26 16.98 27.48
C GLU A 743 -5.49 16.91 25.96
N GLY A 744 -4.50 16.43 25.21
CA GLY A 744 -4.66 16.08 23.79
C GLY A 744 -5.78 15.07 23.59
N TRP A 745 -5.74 13.93 24.32
CA TRP A 745 -6.80 12.93 24.25
C TRP A 745 -8.20 13.48 24.55
N ARG A 746 -8.37 14.31 25.60
CA ARG A 746 -9.66 14.95 25.90
C ARG A 746 -10.12 15.89 24.78
N THR A 747 -9.19 16.67 24.24
CA THR A 747 -9.45 17.60 23.13
C THR A 747 -9.85 16.87 21.85
N ASP A 748 -9.29 15.68 21.63
CA ASP A 748 -9.52 14.84 20.46
C ASP A 748 -10.80 14.01 20.61
N MET A 749 -11.03 13.44 21.79
CA MET A 749 -12.29 12.82 22.20
C MET A 749 -13.45 13.81 22.09
N ALA A 750 -13.27 15.07 22.48
CA ALA A 750 -14.28 16.10 22.32
C ALA A 750 -14.64 16.35 20.84
N LYS A 751 -13.66 16.31 19.92
CA LYS A 751 -13.92 16.40 18.47
C LYS A 751 -14.68 15.17 17.96
N TRP A 752 -14.36 13.97 18.42
CA TRP A 752 -15.05 12.73 18.00
C TRP A 752 -16.48 12.67 18.53
N ILE A 753 -16.68 13.03 19.80
CA ILE A 753 -18.01 13.13 20.43
C ILE A 753 -18.83 14.26 19.79
N ALA A 754 -18.21 15.36 19.35
CA ALA A 754 -18.86 16.39 18.54
C ALA A 754 -19.27 15.83 17.17
N ALA A 755 -18.36 15.29 16.37
CA ALA A 755 -18.69 14.71 15.06
C ALA A 755 -19.79 13.61 15.13
N ALA A 756 -19.78 12.79 16.20
CA ALA A 756 -20.83 11.80 16.46
C ALA A 756 -22.14 12.38 17.03
N ARG A 757 -22.17 13.63 17.51
CA ARG A 757 -23.40 14.41 17.78
C ARG A 757 -23.88 15.10 16.51
N ASP A 758 -23.00 15.78 15.79
CA ASP A 758 -23.32 16.50 14.54
C ASP A 758 -23.95 15.55 13.52
N ALA A 759 -23.41 14.33 13.38
CA ALA A 759 -24.02 13.26 12.59
C ALA A 759 -25.39 12.82 13.15
N GLU A 760 -25.51 12.60 14.46
CA GLU A 760 -26.76 12.20 15.12
C GLU A 760 -27.86 13.27 15.01
N GLU A 761 -27.49 14.55 14.97
CA GLU A 761 -28.39 15.70 14.76
C GLU A 761 -28.76 15.87 13.29
N ALA A 762 -27.81 15.72 12.35
CA ALA A 762 -28.09 15.69 10.91
C ALA A 762 -28.96 14.49 10.50
N GLU A 763 -28.91 13.37 11.22
CA GLU A 763 -29.86 12.25 11.11
C GLU A 763 -31.26 12.61 11.63
N ASN A 764 -31.38 13.43 12.69
CA ASN A 764 -32.69 13.81 13.25
C ASN A 764 -33.40 14.91 12.45
N LEU A 765 -32.66 15.78 11.75
CA LEU A 765 -33.22 16.87 10.93
C LEU A 765 -33.94 16.35 9.67
N ASP A 766 -33.46 15.25 9.07
CA ASP A 766 -34.08 14.69 7.85
C ASP A 766 -35.44 14.02 8.15
N ASP A 767 -35.63 13.42 9.34
CA ASP A 767 -36.93 12.85 9.80
C ASP A 767 -38.04 13.92 9.97
N TYR A 768 -37.72 15.22 9.89
CA TYR A 768 -38.69 16.33 9.87
C TYR A 768 -39.03 16.81 8.45
N ASP A 769 -38.06 16.95 7.55
CA ASP A 769 -38.32 17.39 6.16
C ASP A 769 -39.15 16.34 5.40
N ASP A 770 -38.84 15.05 5.55
CA ASP A 770 -39.56 13.98 4.83
C ASP A 770 -41.04 13.84 5.28
N GLN A 771 -41.47 14.47 6.39
CA GLN A 771 -42.89 14.54 6.77
C GLN A 771 -43.69 15.59 5.99
N ALA A 772 -43.04 16.55 5.32
CA ALA A 772 -43.72 17.57 4.52
C ALA A 772 -44.06 17.07 3.11
N ASP A 773 -43.15 16.35 2.46
CA ASP A 773 -43.28 15.95 1.04
C ASP A 773 -43.99 14.60 0.81
N ASP A 774 -44.01 13.68 1.80
CA ASP A 774 -44.56 12.31 1.66
C ASP A 774 -46.12 12.25 1.68
N ALA A 775 -46.76 13.37 1.35
CA ALA A 775 -48.19 13.46 1.08
C ALA A 775 -48.57 13.00 -0.35
N GLY A 776 -47.61 12.94 -1.28
CA GLY A 776 -47.89 12.80 -2.71
C GLY A 776 -47.77 11.41 -3.35
N VAL A 777 -46.86 10.54 -2.90
CA VAL A 777 -46.41 9.36 -3.70
C VAL A 777 -46.37 8.03 -2.91
N ARG A 778 -47.38 7.78 -2.08
CA ARG A 778 -47.44 6.56 -1.24
C ARG A 778 -48.07 5.35 -1.94
N ALA A 779 -47.26 4.66 -2.75
CA ALA A 779 -47.49 3.26 -3.11
C ALA A 779 -46.19 2.43 -3.01
N THR A 780 -46.16 1.46 -2.09
CA THR A 780 -45.10 0.42 -1.96
C THR A 780 -43.69 0.87 -1.51
N ALA A 781 -43.58 1.90 -0.67
CA ALA A 781 -42.33 2.22 0.03
C ALA A 781 -41.79 1.01 0.85
N TRP A 782 -40.47 0.81 0.83
CA TRP A 782 -39.79 -0.20 1.66
C TRP A 782 -39.85 0.21 3.14
N LYS A 783 -40.18 -0.75 4.02
CA LYS A 783 -40.05 -0.55 5.47
C LYS A 783 -38.67 -1.05 5.92
N PRO A 784 -37.85 -0.21 6.58
CA PRO A 784 -36.58 -0.65 7.13
C PRO A 784 -36.73 -1.88 8.03
N ILE A 785 -35.83 -2.86 7.87
CA ILE A 785 -35.72 -4.03 8.74
C ILE A 785 -34.52 -3.79 9.67
N THR A 786 -34.65 -4.13 10.95
CA THR A 786 -33.58 -3.97 11.95
C THR A 786 -32.53 -5.08 11.87
N LEU A 787 -31.29 -4.79 12.29
CA LEU A 787 -30.24 -5.78 12.47
C LEU A 787 -30.68 -6.87 13.47
N ALA A 788 -31.43 -6.48 14.50
CA ALA A 788 -32.12 -7.36 15.44
C ALA A 788 -32.98 -8.43 14.76
N VAL A 789 -33.70 -8.07 13.69
CA VAL A 789 -34.58 -8.99 12.96
C VAL A 789 -33.81 -9.81 11.92
N LEU A 790 -32.81 -9.20 11.27
CA LEU A 790 -31.99 -9.84 10.23
C LEU A 790 -31.00 -10.88 10.80
N PHE A 791 -30.42 -10.62 11.97
CA PHE A 791 -29.29 -11.40 12.52
C PHE A 791 -29.48 -11.84 13.98
N GLY A 792 -30.53 -11.37 14.66
CA GLY A 792 -30.88 -11.87 15.98
C GLY A 792 -31.28 -13.35 15.95
N GLY A 793 -30.92 -14.10 16.99
CA GLY A 793 -31.28 -15.51 17.14
C GLY A 793 -30.30 -16.52 16.53
N LEU A 794 -29.41 -16.13 15.62
CA LEU A 794 -28.33 -16.99 15.10
C LEU A 794 -27.59 -17.71 16.24
N GLU A 795 -27.42 -19.03 16.18
CA GLU A 795 -26.84 -19.78 17.30
C GLU A 795 -25.37 -19.41 17.57
N ALA A 796 -24.92 -19.55 18.83
CA ALA A 796 -23.50 -19.42 19.17
C ALA A 796 -22.60 -20.48 18.48
N SER A 797 -23.18 -21.56 17.96
CA SER A 797 -22.52 -22.55 17.10
C SER A 797 -22.19 -21.99 15.70
N GLN A 798 -23.05 -21.11 15.17
CA GLN A 798 -22.91 -20.44 13.88
C GLN A 798 -22.03 -19.17 13.99
N ARG A 799 -21.95 -18.56 15.19
CA ARG A 799 -21.08 -17.41 15.51
C ARG A 799 -19.62 -17.86 15.69
N ARG A 800 -18.79 -17.84 14.63
CA ARG A 800 -17.33 -17.97 14.79
C ARG A 800 -16.78 -16.82 15.64
N ARG A 801 -16.04 -17.15 16.71
CA ARG A 801 -15.46 -16.19 17.66
C ARG A 801 -14.36 -15.31 17.04
N THR A 802 -14.30 -14.06 17.48
CA THR A 802 -13.54 -12.97 16.84
C THR A 802 -12.41 -12.41 17.72
N ARG A 803 -11.68 -13.27 18.47
CA ARG A 803 -10.50 -12.87 19.28
C ARG A 803 -9.20 -13.36 18.64
N LEU A 804 -8.27 -12.45 18.35
CA LEU A 804 -6.99 -12.76 17.70
C LEU A 804 -6.20 -13.88 18.41
N PRO A 805 -5.59 -14.83 17.66
CA PRO A 805 -4.63 -15.76 18.23
C PRO A 805 -3.37 -15.00 18.72
N PRO A 806 -2.87 -15.24 19.95
CA PRO A 806 -1.66 -14.59 20.45
C PRO A 806 -0.40 -14.76 19.57
N ALA A 807 -0.38 -15.79 18.71
CA ALA A 807 0.70 -16.02 17.74
C ALA A 807 0.78 -14.95 16.64
N GLU A 808 -0.34 -14.38 16.21
CA GLU A 808 -0.37 -13.32 15.17
C GLU A 808 0.06 -11.98 15.77
N ILE A 809 -0.39 -11.71 16.99
CA ILE A 809 0.06 -10.60 17.83
C ILE A 809 1.59 -10.67 18.05
N ALA A 810 2.17 -11.87 18.20
CA ALA A 810 3.62 -12.06 18.26
C ALA A 810 4.32 -11.83 16.91
N ALA A 811 3.73 -12.26 15.79
CA ALA A 811 4.29 -12.00 14.45
C ALA A 811 4.31 -10.50 14.09
N GLU A 812 3.30 -9.72 14.51
CA GLU A 812 3.33 -8.26 14.40
C GLU A 812 4.36 -7.62 15.34
N SER A 813 4.62 -8.24 16.51
CA SER A 813 5.72 -7.81 17.39
C SER A 813 7.07 -7.96 16.67
N ALA A 814 7.38 -9.16 16.20
CA ALA A 814 8.63 -9.47 15.52
C ALA A 814 8.85 -8.65 14.22
N LEU A 815 7.78 -8.25 13.52
CA LEU A 815 7.88 -7.35 12.36
C LEU A 815 8.20 -5.91 12.78
N MET A 816 7.62 -5.43 13.88
CA MET A 816 7.88 -4.08 14.41
C MET A 816 9.26 -3.99 15.09
N GLU A 817 9.72 -5.09 15.70
CA GLU A 817 11.09 -5.29 16.17
C GLU A 817 12.06 -5.23 14.98
N ALA A 818 11.86 -6.05 13.94
CA ALA A 818 12.72 -6.06 12.75
C ALA A 818 12.75 -4.72 11.97
N LEU A 819 11.75 -3.84 12.16
CA LEU A 819 11.74 -2.48 11.59
C LEU A 819 12.46 -1.47 12.51
N ALA A 820 12.34 -1.61 13.83
CA ALA A 820 13.16 -0.86 14.79
C ALA A 820 14.64 -1.24 14.67
N ASP A 821 14.95 -2.52 14.48
CA ASP A 821 16.29 -3.02 14.19
C ASP A 821 16.88 -2.40 12.91
N ILE A 822 16.06 -2.13 11.89
CA ILE A 822 16.50 -1.42 10.67
C ILE A 822 16.82 0.05 10.97
N GLU A 823 16.01 0.74 11.79
CA GLU A 823 16.33 2.09 12.30
C GLU A 823 17.59 2.13 13.19
N GLU A 824 17.84 1.09 14.01
CA GLU A 824 18.94 1.04 14.96
C GLU A 824 20.27 0.63 14.30
N ASN A 825 20.24 -0.32 13.35
CA ASN A 825 21.40 -0.62 12.50
C ASN A 825 21.81 0.59 11.62
N ALA A 826 20.87 1.47 11.27
CA ALA A 826 21.18 2.75 10.60
C ALA A 826 21.80 3.81 11.54
N ARG A 827 21.76 3.61 12.86
CA ARG A 827 22.31 4.56 13.87
C ARG A 827 23.66 4.12 14.47
N HIS A 828 24.02 2.84 14.40
CA HIS A 828 25.19 2.28 15.11
C HIS A 828 26.39 1.86 14.22
N HIS A 829 26.79 2.72 13.29
CA HIS A 829 28.14 2.69 12.70
C HIS A 829 28.90 4.02 12.96
N ASN A 830 29.00 4.40 14.24
CA ASN A 830 29.99 5.38 14.67
C ASN A 830 30.50 5.12 16.10
N TRP A 831 31.84 5.01 16.20
CA TRP A 831 32.70 5.16 17.37
C TRP A 831 33.27 3.93 18.13
N ALA A 832 34.40 3.45 17.62
CA ALA A 832 35.51 2.85 18.39
C ALA A 832 36.80 3.04 17.55
N SER A 833 37.94 3.54 18.03
CA SER A 833 38.32 4.06 19.36
C SER A 833 39.38 5.16 19.20
N PRO A 834 39.62 6.04 20.20
CA PRO A 834 40.72 6.99 20.15
C PRO A 834 42.08 6.28 20.39
N LEU A 835 43.02 6.44 19.47
CA LEU A 835 44.41 5.98 19.60
C LEU A 835 45.37 6.84 18.77
N PHE A 836 46.15 7.69 19.42
CA PHE A 836 47.43 8.23 18.93
C PHE A 836 48.31 8.60 20.13
N ALA A 837 49.63 8.52 19.90
CA ALA A 837 50.80 8.78 20.76
C ALA A 837 50.62 9.68 22.03
N ASP A 838 51.40 9.48 23.10
CA ASP A 838 52.72 8.81 23.18
C ASP A 838 52.77 7.43 23.88
#